data_AF-A0A2Z6IAR3-F1
#
_entry.id   AF-A0A2Z6IAR3-F1
#
_cell.length_a   1.000
_cell.length_b   1.000
_cell.length_c   1.000
_cell.angle_alpha   90.00
_cell.angle_beta   90.00
_cell.angle_gamma   90.00
#
_symmetry.space_group_name_H-M   'P 1'
#
loop_
_entity.id
_entity.type
_entity.pdbx_description
1 polymer ?
#
loop_
_entity_poly.entity_id
_entity_poly.type
_entity_poly.pdbx_seq_one_letter_code
_entity_poly.pdbx_strand_id
1 'polypeptide(L)'
;MARRCITPFQHSVTDWRTEATKVWKDFLDAWPLEKLEHMTLEEYAIGTDEHTFSWWLECGTLSLCSLGDCSPDKHGIYFSKKTEDYWVDHRLDPDPLVAFERLKRVIVATAQAASTNNWERLKELENEKGPVFSSVVQRKIAILYQPIEAPFLLPVTSYTSMQTIYGKDLPSWAEGEERFMALRAKKPKTDYWDAAYAVMTPLLAHDADAMADEKADNEPDATEEMLDLLRFRKAIVLQGAPGTGKTYVVPELVARLCGATKRGDDRTKVMEAYKKLTAEGRVVFTTFHPSLDYEDFVEGWKPVDPADDDATAGREFQLEAGIFKRICESAAIGNEAPSASRETLRADARVWKVSLANAQENSLRTDCLKNNRIRIGWDEYGEDPTDEIEAKKSGAKPLNAFINRMAVGDVVVSCRSDTCTDAVGIVTGDYEWLDDDGGLGYRRSRSVRWLWKGEPMSVREEMNGYSFTRSTVYSISRRFTIQKVKDFLKARGVMKTPTIEVPYVLVIDEINRGNIAKIFGELITLLEVDKREGGADEESATLAYSKDRFTVPKNLYVIGTMNTADRSVGSLDYALRRRFGFYTLHPTVLDHPDFETALFRKVSSLFVENPDVEDSAPNRETLSEEFDPADVRIGHSYFLMATPAVRRMRWRYEVKPLLLEYVRDGVLKPEALARIRAMEEELDL
;
A
#
# COMPACT_ATOMS: atom_id res chain seq x y z
N MET A 1 4.29 -19.96 -9.48
CA MET A 1 3.40 -20.67 -10.43
C MET A 1 1.95 -20.39 -10.06
N ALA A 2 1.41 -19.26 -10.51
CA ALA A 2 -0.02 -18.96 -10.37
C ALA A 2 -0.70 -19.37 -11.67
N ARG A 3 -1.10 -20.65 -11.78
CA ARG A 3 -2.04 -21.07 -12.83
C ARG A 3 -3.43 -20.65 -12.36
N ARG A 4 -3.88 -19.44 -12.68
CA ARG A 4 -5.29 -19.06 -12.54
C ARG A 4 -6.04 -19.51 -13.79
N CYS A 5 -7.02 -20.38 -13.55
CA CYS A 5 -8.15 -20.71 -14.40
C CYS A 5 -7.86 -21.10 -15.85
N ILE A 6 -7.72 -22.41 -16.08
CA ILE A 6 -8.27 -23.00 -17.30
C ILE A 6 -9.79 -22.88 -17.14
N THR A 7 -10.39 -21.77 -17.61
CA THR A 7 -11.83 -21.73 -17.83
C THR A 7 -12.15 -22.76 -18.90
N PRO A 8 -13.34 -23.38 -18.85
CA PRO A 8 -13.65 -24.53 -19.69
C PRO A 8 -13.89 -24.23 -21.17
N PHE A 9 -13.16 -23.31 -21.81
CA PHE A 9 -13.60 -22.77 -23.10
C PHE A 9 -12.49 -22.50 -24.12
N GLN A 10 -11.35 -23.20 -24.04
CA GLN A 10 -10.37 -23.24 -25.14
C GLN A 10 -10.64 -24.33 -26.19
N HIS A 11 -11.62 -25.22 -25.95
CA HIS A 11 -11.98 -26.33 -26.82
C HIS A 11 -13.49 -26.35 -27.14
N SER A 12 -13.92 -27.18 -28.09
CA SER A 12 -15.34 -27.28 -28.45
C SER A 12 -16.18 -27.73 -27.23
N VAL A 13 -17.49 -27.44 -27.21
CA VAL A 13 -18.41 -27.87 -26.12
C VAL A 13 -18.28 -29.37 -25.81
N THR A 14 -17.97 -30.17 -26.83
CA THR A 14 -17.74 -31.61 -26.75
C THR A 14 -16.45 -31.98 -26.01
N ASP A 15 -15.38 -31.22 -26.21
CA ASP A 15 -14.07 -31.47 -25.59
C ASP A 15 -14.09 -31.11 -24.11
N TRP A 16 -14.67 -29.96 -23.75
CA TRP A 16 -14.86 -29.57 -22.36
C TRP A 16 -15.69 -30.60 -21.59
N ARG A 17 -16.84 -31.02 -22.15
CA ARG A 17 -17.70 -32.03 -21.53
C ARG A 17 -16.92 -33.29 -21.18
N THR A 18 -16.04 -33.72 -22.10
CA THR A 18 -15.23 -34.93 -21.94
C THR A 18 -14.21 -34.76 -20.79
N GLU A 19 -13.52 -33.63 -20.75
CA GLU A 19 -12.54 -33.32 -19.70
C GLU A 19 -13.20 -33.13 -18.33
N ALA A 20 -14.28 -32.35 -18.24
CA ALA A 20 -15.02 -32.11 -17.02
C ALA A 20 -15.59 -33.41 -16.44
N THR A 21 -16.15 -34.29 -17.29
CA THR A 21 -16.67 -35.59 -16.85
C THR A 21 -15.54 -36.49 -16.33
N LYS A 22 -14.36 -36.45 -16.96
CA LYS A 22 -13.20 -37.23 -16.51
C LYS A 22 -12.73 -36.78 -15.13
N VAL A 23 -12.47 -35.48 -14.96
CA VAL A 23 -12.01 -34.90 -13.69
C VAL A 23 -13.02 -35.14 -12.56
N TRP A 24 -14.31 -35.09 -12.88
CA TRP A 24 -15.36 -35.41 -11.91
C TRP A 24 -15.28 -36.86 -11.41
N LYS A 25 -15.11 -37.81 -12.33
CA LYS A 25 -14.94 -39.23 -11.96
C LYS A 25 -13.67 -39.45 -11.15
N ASP A 26 -12.55 -38.86 -11.58
CA ASP A 26 -11.28 -38.96 -10.87
C ASP A 26 -11.40 -38.45 -9.41
N PHE A 27 -12.18 -37.37 -9.20
CA PHE A 27 -12.48 -36.86 -7.85
C PHE A 27 -13.30 -37.85 -7.02
N LEU A 28 -14.39 -38.39 -7.56
CA LEU A 28 -15.25 -39.34 -6.83
C LEU A 28 -14.55 -40.66 -6.55
N ASP A 29 -13.64 -41.10 -7.42
CA ASP A 29 -12.80 -42.28 -7.19
C ASP A 29 -11.81 -42.04 -6.03
N ALA A 30 -11.25 -40.82 -5.91
CA ALA A 30 -10.35 -40.44 -4.82
C ALA A 30 -11.08 -40.19 -3.49
N TRP A 31 -12.32 -39.67 -3.57
CA TRP A 31 -13.14 -39.23 -2.45
C TRP A 31 -14.59 -39.74 -2.57
N PRO A 32 -14.82 -41.06 -2.48
CA PRO A 32 -16.16 -41.61 -2.50
C PRO A 32 -16.93 -41.21 -1.24
N LEU A 33 -18.27 -41.24 -1.29
CA LEU A 33 -19.14 -40.75 -0.21
C LEU A 33 -18.85 -41.47 1.12
N GLU A 34 -18.55 -42.77 1.07
CA GLU A 34 -18.23 -43.62 2.21
C GLU A 34 -16.93 -43.22 2.89
N LYS A 35 -15.98 -42.64 2.14
CA LYS A 35 -14.70 -42.18 2.69
C LYS A 35 -14.86 -40.90 3.52
N LEU A 36 -15.86 -40.05 3.21
CA LEU A 36 -16.03 -38.77 3.89
C LEU A 36 -16.34 -38.91 5.38
N GLU A 37 -17.04 -39.96 5.80
CA GLU A 37 -17.37 -40.20 7.21
C GLU A 37 -16.13 -40.50 8.05
N HIS A 38 -15.12 -41.12 7.43
CA HIS A 38 -13.88 -41.55 8.07
C HIS A 38 -12.67 -40.65 7.78
N MET A 39 -12.88 -39.57 7.00
CA MET A 39 -11.83 -38.61 6.65
C MET A 39 -11.16 -38.04 7.91
N THR A 40 -9.83 -38.03 7.93
CA THR A 40 -9.03 -37.40 9.01
C THR A 40 -8.77 -35.92 8.72
N LEU A 41 -8.27 -35.19 9.73
CA LEU A 41 -7.91 -33.79 9.60
C LEU A 41 -6.75 -33.60 8.59
N GLU A 42 -5.76 -34.50 8.61
CA GLU A 42 -4.60 -34.49 7.70
C GLU A 42 -5.03 -34.69 6.25
N GLU A 43 -6.00 -35.58 6.06
CA GLU A 43 -6.63 -35.93 4.79
C GLU A 43 -7.51 -34.79 4.24
N TYR A 44 -8.01 -33.92 5.12
CA TYR A 44 -8.84 -32.78 4.77
C TYR A 44 -8.03 -31.53 4.41
N ALA A 45 -7.08 -31.14 5.27
CA ALA A 45 -6.47 -29.82 5.25
C ALA A 45 -5.49 -29.62 4.09
N ILE A 46 -5.59 -28.50 3.39
CA ILE A 46 -4.60 -28.15 2.36
C ILE A 46 -3.25 -27.82 3.01
N GLY A 47 -2.14 -28.21 2.36
CA GLY A 47 -0.79 -27.94 2.83
C GLY A 47 -0.06 -29.13 3.47
N THR A 48 -0.77 -30.23 3.75
CA THR A 48 -0.20 -31.52 4.21
C THR A 48 0.25 -32.41 3.04
N ASP A 49 -0.60 -32.58 2.02
CA ASP A 49 -0.37 -33.39 0.82
C ASP A 49 -1.11 -32.82 -0.42
N GLU A 50 -0.61 -33.11 -1.62
CA GLU A 50 -1.15 -32.68 -2.93
C GLU A 50 -2.38 -33.50 -3.38
N HIS A 51 -2.95 -34.34 -2.52
CA HIS A 51 -4.15 -35.14 -2.80
C HIS A 51 -5.22 -35.07 -1.71
N THR A 52 -5.11 -34.10 -0.80
CA THR A 52 -6.10 -33.85 0.26
C THR A 52 -7.45 -33.42 -0.30
N PHE A 53 -8.51 -33.58 0.48
CA PHE A 53 -9.86 -33.18 0.07
C PHE A 53 -9.92 -31.70 -0.32
N SER A 54 -9.32 -30.81 0.50
CA SER A 54 -9.28 -29.37 0.19
C SER A 54 -8.44 -29.06 -1.06
N TRP A 55 -7.36 -29.80 -1.33
CA TRP A 55 -6.61 -29.65 -2.57
C TRP A 55 -7.44 -30.04 -3.80
N TRP A 56 -8.21 -31.13 -3.72
CA TRP A 56 -9.12 -31.52 -4.79
C TRP A 56 -10.20 -30.45 -5.05
N LEU A 57 -10.72 -29.85 -3.97
CA LEU A 57 -11.66 -28.73 -4.06
C LEU A 57 -11.04 -27.44 -4.63
N GLU A 58 -9.75 -27.16 -4.45
CA GLU A 58 -9.10 -25.96 -5.01
C GLU A 58 -8.54 -26.20 -6.42
N CYS A 59 -7.67 -27.20 -6.55
CA CYS A 59 -6.85 -27.45 -7.73
C CYS A 59 -7.34 -28.63 -8.56
N GLY A 60 -7.68 -29.75 -7.89
CA GLY A 60 -7.94 -31.03 -8.57
C GLY A 60 -9.20 -31.04 -9.45
N THR A 61 -10.15 -30.14 -9.20
CA THR A 61 -11.44 -30.05 -9.92
C THR A 61 -11.60 -28.74 -10.71
N LEU A 62 -10.50 -28.04 -11.01
CA LEU A 62 -10.52 -26.71 -11.61
C LEU A 62 -11.21 -26.66 -12.98
N SER A 63 -10.96 -27.65 -13.84
CA SER A 63 -11.55 -27.75 -15.19
C SER A 63 -13.05 -28.04 -15.18
N LEU A 64 -13.59 -28.55 -14.07
CA LEU A 64 -15.01 -28.73 -13.86
C LEU A 64 -15.66 -27.46 -13.28
N CYS A 65 -15.08 -26.90 -12.22
CA CYS A 65 -15.61 -25.72 -11.55
C CYS A 65 -14.55 -25.05 -10.65
N SER A 66 -14.34 -23.74 -10.73
CA SER A 66 -13.36 -23.02 -9.90
C SER A 66 -13.94 -22.54 -8.56
N LEU A 67 -13.10 -22.35 -7.52
CA LEU A 67 -13.45 -21.65 -6.26
C LEU A 67 -13.04 -20.15 -6.26
N GLY A 68 -12.49 -19.65 -7.37
CA GLY A 68 -11.97 -18.28 -7.49
C GLY A 68 -10.56 -18.13 -6.89
N ASP A 69 -10.22 -16.94 -6.37
CA ASP A 69 -8.88 -16.62 -5.87
C ASP A 69 -8.37 -17.64 -4.83
N CYS A 70 -7.24 -18.29 -5.10
CA CYS A 70 -6.63 -19.32 -4.26
C CYS A 70 -6.22 -18.77 -2.89
N SER A 71 -7.12 -18.85 -1.91
CA SER A 71 -6.84 -18.48 -0.53
C SER A 71 -7.29 -19.63 0.39
N PRO A 72 -6.36 -20.22 1.18
CA PRO A 72 -6.64 -21.37 2.03
C PRO A 72 -7.70 -21.12 3.13
N ASP A 73 -7.95 -19.85 3.48
CA ASP A 73 -8.91 -19.42 4.50
C ASP A 73 -10.35 -19.88 4.22
N LYS A 74 -10.74 -20.03 2.94
CA LYS A 74 -12.07 -20.48 2.52
C LYS A 74 -12.45 -21.88 3.04
N HIS A 75 -11.45 -22.70 3.35
CA HIS A 75 -11.60 -24.07 3.85
C HIS A 75 -11.71 -24.13 5.39
N GLY A 76 -11.55 -23.02 6.09
CA GLY A 76 -11.66 -22.93 7.56
C GLY A 76 -10.49 -23.52 8.34
N ILE A 77 -9.81 -24.55 7.81
CA ILE A 77 -8.59 -25.14 8.38
C ILE A 77 -7.57 -25.40 7.26
N TYR A 78 -6.33 -25.00 7.48
CA TYR A 78 -5.21 -25.37 6.60
C TYR A 78 -3.94 -25.64 7.42
N PHE A 79 -3.04 -26.44 6.87
CA PHE A 79 -1.76 -26.73 7.52
C PHE A 79 -0.71 -25.71 7.09
N SER A 80 -0.16 -24.98 8.06
CA SER A 80 0.86 -23.97 7.82
C SER A 80 2.25 -24.59 7.92
N LYS A 81 2.92 -24.78 6.78
CA LYS A 81 4.32 -25.24 6.74
C LYS A 81 5.30 -24.31 7.49
N LYS A 82 4.93 -23.03 7.69
CA LYS A 82 5.75 -22.05 8.41
C LYS A 82 5.73 -22.25 9.92
N THR A 83 4.59 -22.67 10.46
CA THR A 83 4.39 -22.87 11.91
C THR A 83 4.37 -24.34 12.31
N GLU A 84 4.39 -25.25 11.32
CA GLU A 84 4.23 -26.70 11.49
C GLU A 84 2.97 -27.06 12.29
N ASP A 85 1.91 -26.27 12.12
CA ASP A 85 0.66 -26.39 12.86
C ASP A 85 -0.56 -26.01 11.99
N TYR A 86 -1.74 -26.43 12.42
CA TYR A 86 -3.00 -26.10 11.77
C TYR A 86 -3.42 -24.67 12.11
N TRP A 87 -3.59 -23.86 11.08
CA TRP A 87 -4.33 -22.61 11.22
C TRP A 87 -5.83 -22.93 11.19
N VAL A 88 -6.56 -22.37 12.14
CA VAL A 88 -8.01 -22.50 12.25
C VAL A 88 -8.64 -21.11 12.20
N ASP A 89 -9.69 -20.97 11.42
CA ASP A 89 -10.43 -19.72 11.34
C ASP A 89 -10.97 -19.32 12.72
N HIS A 90 -10.73 -18.07 13.12
CA HIS A 90 -11.14 -17.50 14.42
C HIS A 90 -12.65 -17.64 14.74
N ARG A 91 -13.48 -17.95 13.74
CA ARG A 91 -14.92 -18.16 13.90
C ARG A 91 -15.29 -19.62 14.20
N LEU A 92 -14.33 -20.54 14.10
CA LEU A 92 -14.43 -21.95 14.49
C LEU A 92 -13.91 -22.15 15.92
N ASP A 93 -14.02 -23.39 16.41
CA ASP A 93 -13.38 -23.78 17.66
C ASP A 93 -11.85 -23.67 17.51
N PRO A 94 -11.10 -23.11 18.48
CA PRO A 94 -9.64 -23.02 18.39
C PRO A 94 -8.94 -24.38 18.31
N ASP A 95 -9.57 -25.47 18.77
CA ASP A 95 -9.04 -26.82 18.61
C ASP A 95 -9.28 -27.31 17.16
N PRO A 96 -8.20 -27.58 16.38
CA PRO A 96 -8.33 -28.02 14.99
C PRO A 96 -9.16 -29.30 14.80
N LEU A 97 -9.12 -30.23 15.76
CA LEU A 97 -9.90 -31.47 15.68
C LEU A 97 -11.39 -31.21 15.92
N VAL A 98 -11.71 -30.36 16.90
CA VAL A 98 -13.10 -29.98 17.19
C VAL A 98 -13.69 -29.17 16.03
N ALA A 99 -12.91 -28.23 15.49
CA ALA A 99 -13.25 -27.47 14.30
C ALA A 99 -13.48 -28.40 13.10
N PHE A 100 -12.57 -29.35 12.88
CA PHE A 100 -12.66 -30.32 11.79
C PHE A 100 -13.89 -31.21 11.88
N GLU A 101 -14.21 -31.75 13.06
CA GLU A 101 -15.41 -32.58 13.23
C GLU A 101 -16.70 -31.81 12.93
N ARG A 102 -16.73 -30.50 13.23
CA ARG A 102 -17.83 -29.63 12.84
C ARG A 102 -17.88 -29.42 11.31
N LEU A 103 -16.73 -29.21 10.67
CA LEU A 103 -16.62 -29.06 9.22
C LEU A 103 -17.06 -30.34 8.49
N LYS A 104 -16.53 -31.50 8.91
CA LYS A 104 -16.81 -32.82 8.35
C LYS A 104 -18.31 -33.14 8.35
N ARG A 105 -19.04 -32.82 9.42
CA ARG A 105 -20.50 -33.02 9.48
C ARG A 105 -21.25 -32.29 8.36
N VAL A 106 -20.88 -31.04 8.07
CA VAL A 106 -21.53 -30.25 7.01
C VAL A 106 -21.10 -30.74 5.63
N ILE A 107 -19.83 -31.14 5.45
CA ILE A 107 -19.34 -31.74 4.19
C ILE A 107 -20.13 -33.02 3.88
N VAL A 108 -20.20 -33.95 4.84
CA VAL A 108 -20.92 -35.23 4.71
C VAL A 108 -22.40 -34.99 4.44
N ALA A 109 -23.05 -34.11 5.22
CA ALA A 109 -24.46 -33.82 5.02
C ALA A 109 -24.75 -33.18 3.65
N THR A 110 -23.87 -32.29 3.18
CA THR A 110 -24.01 -31.64 1.86
C THR A 110 -23.80 -32.66 0.74
N ALA A 111 -22.78 -33.52 0.84
CA ALA A 111 -22.50 -34.57 -0.12
C ALA A 111 -23.64 -35.60 -0.21
N GLN A 112 -24.17 -36.05 0.93
CA GLN A 112 -25.31 -36.98 1.00
C GLN A 112 -26.60 -36.36 0.44
N ALA A 113 -26.86 -35.08 0.75
CA ALA A 113 -28.02 -34.38 0.23
C ALA A 113 -27.93 -34.19 -1.29
N ALA A 114 -26.73 -33.88 -1.82
CA ALA A 114 -26.50 -33.76 -3.25
C ALA A 114 -26.62 -35.11 -3.98
N SER A 115 -26.02 -36.17 -3.45
CA SER A 115 -26.04 -37.50 -4.10
C SER A 115 -27.43 -38.10 -4.21
N THR A 116 -28.32 -37.73 -3.28
CA THR A 116 -29.73 -38.17 -3.27
C THR A 116 -30.70 -37.16 -3.91
N ASN A 117 -30.19 -36.07 -4.48
CA ASN A 117 -30.98 -34.96 -5.03
C ASN A 117 -32.02 -34.41 -4.00
N ASN A 118 -31.64 -34.37 -2.72
CA ASN A 118 -32.48 -33.85 -1.64
C ASN A 118 -32.39 -32.33 -1.58
N TRP A 119 -33.21 -31.67 -2.41
CA TRP A 119 -33.20 -30.23 -2.58
C TRP A 119 -33.56 -29.45 -1.31
N GLU A 120 -34.53 -29.93 -0.52
CA GLU A 120 -34.92 -29.29 0.74
C GLU A 120 -33.77 -29.34 1.75
N ARG A 121 -33.07 -30.46 1.84
CA ARG A 121 -31.92 -30.57 2.74
C ARG A 121 -30.76 -29.66 2.32
N LEU A 122 -30.50 -29.51 1.02
CA LEU A 122 -29.50 -28.55 0.52
C LEU A 122 -29.85 -27.11 0.89
N LYS A 123 -31.13 -26.71 0.83
CA LYS A 123 -31.61 -25.39 1.26
C LYS A 123 -31.49 -25.18 2.77
N GLU A 124 -31.81 -26.19 3.57
CA GLU A 124 -31.60 -26.14 5.03
C GLU A 124 -30.13 -25.96 5.37
N LEU A 125 -29.25 -26.78 4.78
CA LEU A 125 -27.81 -26.69 4.94
C LEU A 125 -27.22 -25.36 4.45
N GLU A 126 -27.85 -24.74 3.44
CA GLU A 126 -27.53 -23.39 3.00
C GLU A 126 -27.90 -22.33 4.07
N ASN A 127 -28.93 -22.55 4.86
CA ASN A 127 -29.36 -21.62 5.92
C ASN A 127 -28.71 -21.91 7.28
N GLU A 128 -28.21 -23.13 7.49
CA GLU A 128 -27.36 -23.53 8.63
C GLU A 128 -25.95 -22.87 8.58
N LYS A 129 -25.70 -21.97 7.61
CA LYS A 129 -24.50 -21.12 7.42
C LYS A 129 -24.21 -20.19 8.60
N GLY A 130 -23.85 -20.78 9.73
CA GLY A 130 -23.00 -20.12 10.70
C GLY A 130 -21.62 -19.80 10.10
N PRO A 131 -20.67 -19.30 10.92
CA PRO A 131 -19.35 -18.82 10.49
C PRO A 131 -18.37 -19.88 9.95
N VAL A 132 -18.86 -21.06 9.56
CA VAL A 132 -18.12 -22.32 9.52
C VAL A 132 -17.58 -22.65 8.12
N PHE A 133 -18.28 -22.28 7.04
CA PHE A 133 -17.85 -22.50 5.65
C PHE A 133 -18.12 -21.27 4.78
N SER A 134 -17.28 -21.03 3.78
CA SER A 134 -17.69 -20.16 2.68
C SER A 134 -18.81 -20.84 1.88
N SER A 135 -19.84 -20.07 1.51
CA SER A 135 -20.97 -20.56 0.71
C SER A 135 -20.55 -21.19 -0.63
N VAL A 136 -19.40 -20.75 -1.13
CA VAL A 136 -18.77 -21.18 -2.39
C VAL A 136 -18.20 -22.60 -2.28
N VAL A 137 -17.56 -22.94 -1.14
CA VAL A 137 -17.01 -24.28 -0.87
C VAL A 137 -18.12 -25.31 -0.71
N GLN A 138 -19.14 -25.00 0.10
CA GLN A 138 -20.29 -25.89 0.29
C GLN A 138 -21.02 -26.17 -1.04
N ARG A 139 -21.21 -25.13 -1.85
CA ARG A 139 -21.81 -25.30 -3.19
C ARG A 139 -20.94 -26.18 -4.09
N LYS A 140 -19.61 -26.02 -4.07
CA LYS A 140 -18.72 -26.88 -4.84
C LYS A 140 -18.83 -28.35 -4.43
N ILE A 141 -18.93 -28.63 -3.13
CA ILE A 141 -19.15 -29.98 -2.63
C ILE A 141 -20.48 -30.54 -3.17
N ALA A 142 -21.56 -29.76 -3.13
CA ALA A 142 -22.84 -30.19 -3.70
C ALA A 142 -22.74 -30.46 -5.21
N ILE A 143 -22.03 -29.61 -5.96
CA ILE A 143 -21.78 -29.79 -7.39
C ILE A 143 -20.98 -31.07 -7.66
N LEU A 144 -20.04 -31.45 -6.80
CA LEU A 144 -19.20 -32.63 -7.01
C LEU A 144 -19.88 -33.94 -6.62
N TYR A 145 -20.82 -33.94 -5.67
CA TYR A 145 -21.46 -35.17 -5.18
C TYR A 145 -22.85 -35.45 -5.75
N GLN A 146 -23.40 -34.57 -6.59
CA GLN A 146 -24.61 -34.88 -7.37
C GLN A 146 -24.38 -36.05 -8.36
N PRO A 147 -25.45 -36.75 -8.81
CA PRO A 147 -25.32 -37.84 -9.77
C PRO A 147 -24.74 -37.39 -11.12
N ILE A 148 -23.65 -38.02 -11.58
CA ILE A 148 -22.98 -37.67 -12.84
C ILE A 148 -23.87 -37.94 -14.06
N GLU A 149 -24.70 -38.98 -14.01
CA GLU A 149 -25.61 -39.36 -15.09
C GLU A 149 -26.85 -38.45 -15.17
N ALA A 150 -27.15 -37.76 -14.08
CA ALA A 150 -28.27 -36.83 -13.99
C ALA A 150 -27.91 -35.59 -13.17
N PRO A 151 -26.95 -34.76 -13.63
CA PRO A 151 -26.56 -33.56 -12.89
C PRO A 151 -27.71 -32.57 -12.89
N PHE A 152 -27.79 -31.77 -11.84
CA PHE A 152 -28.89 -30.90 -11.53
C PHE A 152 -28.44 -29.54 -10.96
N LEU A 153 -27.19 -29.42 -10.49
CA LEU A 153 -26.54 -28.18 -10.07
C LEU A 153 -25.58 -27.67 -11.12
N LEU A 154 -25.75 -26.41 -11.55
CA LEU A 154 -24.77 -25.75 -12.41
C LEU A 154 -23.35 -25.72 -11.80
N PRO A 155 -22.30 -25.99 -12.60
CA PRO A 155 -20.90 -26.00 -12.17
C PRO A 155 -20.34 -24.58 -12.03
N VAL A 156 -21.02 -23.74 -11.25
CA VAL A 156 -20.66 -22.36 -10.94
C VAL A 156 -20.76 -22.20 -9.43
N THR A 157 -19.76 -21.63 -8.77
CA THR A 157 -19.71 -21.57 -7.29
C THR A 157 -19.89 -20.17 -6.74
N SER A 158 -19.53 -19.13 -7.51
CA SER A 158 -19.56 -17.75 -7.04
C SER A 158 -20.96 -17.15 -7.17
N TYR A 159 -21.40 -16.45 -6.13
CA TYR A 159 -22.70 -15.77 -6.13
C TYR A 159 -22.76 -14.64 -7.17
N THR A 160 -21.64 -13.94 -7.41
CA THR A 160 -21.53 -12.93 -8.47
C THR A 160 -21.78 -13.53 -9.85
N SER A 161 -21.19 -14.69 -10.15
CA SER A 161 -21.42 -15.40 -11.41
C SER A 161 -22.89 -15.81 -11.55
N MET A 162 -23.53 -16.23 -10.44
CA MET A 162 -24.96 -16.53 -10.44
C MET A 162 -25.82 -15.29 -10.68
N GLN A 163 -25.48 -14.15 -10.09
CA GLN A 163 -26.16 -12.87 -10.36
C GLN A 163 -26.04 -12.45 -11.82
N THR A 164 -24.90 -12.71 -12.45
CA THR A 164 -24.71 -12.48 -13.88
C THR A 164 -25.60 -13.40 -14.73
N ILE A 165 -25.71 -14.68 -14.35
CA ILE A 165 -26.51 -15.66 -15.09
C ILE A 165 -28.03 -15.44 -14.90
N TYR A 166 -28.48 -15.25 -13.66
CA TYR A 166 -29.91 -15.27 -13.29
C TYR A 166 -30.48 -13.92 -12.83
N GLY A 167 -29.66 -12.87 -12.74
CA GLY A 167 -30.06 -11.52 -12.34
C GLY A 167 -29.57 -11.10 -10.94
N LYS A 168 -29.39 -9.79 -10.75
CA LYS A 168 -28.77 -9.20 -9.54
C LYS A 168 -29.55 -9.41 -8.24
N ASP A 169 -30.86 -9.64 -8.32
CA ASP A 169 -31.74 -9.75 -7.13
C ASP A 169 -31.86 -11.17 -6.58
N LEU A 170 -30.87 -12.05 -6.85
CA LEU A 170 -30.81 -13.40 -6.30
C LEU A 170 -30.53 -13.38 -4.79
N PRO A 171 -31.37 -13.92 -3.90
CA PRO A 171 -31.11 -13.95 -2.47
C PRO A 171 -30.10 -15.04 -2.04
N SER A 172 -30.07 -16.19 -2.72
CA SER A 172 -29.19 -17.32 -2.42
C SER A 172 -28.77 -18.08 -3.69
N TRP A 173 -27.79 -19.00 -3.58
CA TRP A 173 -27.43 -19.83 -4.74
C TRP A 173 -28.46 -20.93 -4.99
N ALA A 174 -29.25 -21.33 -3.98
CA ALA A 174 -30.34 -22.27 -4.18
C ALA A 174 -31.44 -21.67 -5.05
N GLU A 175 -31.81 -20.41 -4.84
CA GLU A 175 -32.79 -19.74 -5.70
C GLU A 175 -32.32 -19.64 -7.17
N GLY A 176 -31.01 -19.49 -7.39
CA GLY A 176 -30.42 -19.55 -8.72
C GLY A 176 -30.63 -20.91 -9.40
N GLU A 177 -30.45 -21.99 -8.65
CA GLU A 177 -30.65 -23.35 -9.18
C GLU A 177 -32.12 -23.66 -9.43
N GLU A 178 -33.04 -23.17 -8.61
CA GLU A 178 -34.47 -23.35 -8.86
C GLU A 178 -34.88 -22.71 -10.21
N ARG A 179 -34.28 -21.56 -10.54
CA ARG A 179 -34.43 -20.93 -11.87
C ARG A 179 -33.83 -21.79 -12.98
N PHE A 180 -32.66 -22.40 -12.77
CA PHE A 180 -32.06 -23.35 -13.71
C PHE A 180 -32.97 -24.56 -13.97
N MET A 181 -33.44 -25.19 -12.91
CA MET A 181 -34.34 -26.34 -12.97
C MET A 181 -35.63 -26.00 -13.69
N ALA A 182 -36.23 -24.85 -13.39
CA ALA A 182 -37.43 -24.37 -14.07
C ALA A 182 -37.19 -24.12 -15.57
N LEU A 183 -36.00 -23.64 -15.95
CA LEU A 183 -35.59 -23.49 -17.35
C LEU A 183 -35.43 -24.86 -18.03
N ARG A 184 -34.78 -25.82 -17.37
CA ARG A 184 -34.59 -27.18 -17.88
C ARG A 184 -35.89 -27.95 -18.03
N ALA A 185 -36.82 -27.81 -17.08
CA ALA A 185 -38.15 -28.41 -17.15
C ALA A 185 -38.96 -27.95 -18.37
N LYS A 186 -38.72 -26.72 -18.86
CA LYS A 186 -39.34 -26.18 -20.08
C LYS A 186 -38.75 -26.76 -21.37
N LYS A 187 -37.56 -27.39 -21.33
CA LYS A 187 -36.87 -28.01 -22.48
C LYS A 187 -36.29 -29.38 -22.11
N PRO A 188 -37.13 -30.39 -21.82
CA PRO A 188 -36.69 -31.67 -21.26
C PRO A 188 -35.86 -32.55 -22.22
N LYS A 189 -35.80 -32.20 -23.51
CA LYS A 189 -35.03 -32.93 -24.54
C LYS A 189 -33.60 -32.42 -24.72
N THR A 190 -33.22 -31.34 -24.03
CA THR A 190 -31.87 -30.77 -24.11
C THR A 190 -30.96 -31.48 -23.11
N ASP A 191 -29.79 -31.93 -23.57
CA ASP A 191 -28.76 -32.52 -22.70
C ASP A 191 -28.37 -31.52 -21.60
N TYR A 192 -28.06 -32.03 -20.40
CA TYR A 192 -27.71 -31.18 -19.27
C TYR A 192 -26.58 -30.20 -19.60
N TRP A 193 -25.53 -30.68 -20.30
CA TRP A 193 -24.38 -29.87 -20.64
C TRP A 193 -24.72 -28.79 -21.66
N ASP A 194 -25.62 -29.08 -22.61
CA ASP A 194 -26.12 -28.09 -23.56
C ASP A 194 -26.95 -27.00 -22.86
N ALA A 195 -27.80 -27.40 -21.90
CA ALA A 195 -28.58 -26.46 -21.11
C ALA A 195 -27.69 -25.62 -20.18
N ALA A 196 -26.71 -26.24 -19.53
CA ALA A 196 -25.73 -25.57 -18.68
C ALA A 196 -24.90 -24.59 -19.50
N TYR A 197 -24.38 -25.01 -20.65
CA TYR A 197 -23.61 -24.15 -21.56
C TYR A 197 -24.43 -22.94 -22.04
N ALA A 198 -25.68 -23.16 -22.46
CA ALA A 198 -26.57 -22.07 -22.89
C ALA A 198 -26.85 -21.06 -21.77
N VAL A 199 -27.01 -21.54 -20.53
CA VAL A 199 -27.26 -20.69 -19.36
C VAL A 199 -25.99 -19.97 -18.90
N MET A 200 -24.82 -20.57 -19.06
CA MET A 200 -23.52 -19.94 -18.78
C MET A 200 -23.03 -19.03 -19.92
N THR A 201 -23.71 -19.00 -21.08
CA THR A 201 -23.33 -18.15 -22.23
C THR A 201 -23.21 -16.65 -21.91
N PRO A 202 -24.01 -16.04 -21.01
CA PRO A 202 -23.78 -14.66 -20.57
C PRO A 202 -22.46 -14.46 -19.83
N LEU A 203 -21.95 -15.49 -19.13
CA LEU A 203 -20.57 -15.46 -18.61
C LEU A 203 -19.59 -15.47 -19.78
N LEU A 204 -19.84 -16.19 -20.88
CA LEU A 204 -18.98 -16.18 -22.08
C LEU A 204 -18.93 -14.82 -22.79
N ALA A 205 -20.02 -14.05 -22.77
CA ALA A 205 -20.03 -12.69 -23.33
C ALA A 205 -19.32 -11.69 -22.41
N HIS A 206 -19.49 -11.85 -21.09
CA HIS A 206 -18.77 -11.06 -20.09
C HIS A 206 -17.28 -11.45 -20.02
N ASP A 207 -16.95 -12.70 -20.34
CA ASP A 207 -15.60 -13.24 -20.47
C ASP A 207 -14.99 -12.91 -21.85
N ALA A 208 -15.78 -12.64 -22.90
CA ALA A 208 -15.27 -12.17 -24.19
C ALA A 208 -14.90 -10.68 -24.14
N ASP A 209 -15.69 -9.86 -23.44
CA ASP A 209 -15.30 -8.49 -23.08
C ASP A 209 -14.14 -8.52 -22.07
N ALA A 210 -14.15 -9.46 -21.11
CA ALA A 210 -12.99 -9.66 -20.23
C ALA A 210 -11.77 -10.20 -20.97
N MET A 211 -11.90 -10.98 -22.06
CA MET A 211 -10.79 -11.50 -22.89
C MET A 211 -10.28 -10.51 -23.92
N ALA A 212 -11.08 -9.53 -24.31
CA ALA A 212 -10.59 -8.34 -25.00
C ALA A 212 -9.71 -7.49 -24.07
N ASP A 213 -10.09 -7.40 -22.78
CA ASP A 213 -9.23 -6.87 -21.71
C ASP A 213 -8.09 -7.85 -21.33
N GLU A 214 -8.27 -9.17 -21.43
CA GLU A 214 -7.31 -10.20 -20.98
C GLU A 214 -6.19 -10.47 -22.00
N LYS A 215 -6.42 -10.17 -23.29
CA LYS A 215 -5.34 -10.12 -24.27
C LYS A 215 -4.36 -8.98 -24.00
N ALA A 216 -4.80 -7.91 -23.33
CA ALA A 216 -3.91 -6.88 -22.80
C ALA A 216 -3.28 -7.32 -21.46
N ASP A 217 -3.93 -8.23 -20.72
CA ASP A 217 -3.51 -8.57 -19.36
C ASP A 217 -2.55 -9.77 -19.19
N ASN A 218 -2.36 -10.61 -20.22
CA ASN A 218 -1.47 -11.78 -20.21
C ASN A 218 -0.07 -11.57 -20.83
N GLU A 219 0.29 -10.34 -21.20
CA GLU A 219 1.71 -9.96 -21.17
C GLU A 219 2.14 -9.76 -19.72
N PRO A 220 3.36 -10.16 -19.31
CA PRO A 220 3.88 -9.75 -18.01
C PRO A 220 3.78 -8.23 -17.91
N ASP A 221 2.92 -7.72 -17.02
CA ASP A 221 2.82 -6.28 -16.78
C ASP A 221 4.12 -5.86 -16.10
N ALA A 222 5.08 -5.40 -16.91
CA ALA A 222 6.33 -4.84 -16.44
C ALA A 222 6.08 -3.75 -15.38
N THR A 223 4.94 -3.06 -15.44
CA THR A 223 4.52 -2.07 -14.45
C THR A 223 4.09 -2.70 -13.12
N GLU A 224 3.37 -3.83 -13.11
CA GLU A 224 3.09 -4.55 -11.84
C GLU A 224 4.37 -5.14 -11.25
N GLU A 225 5.27 -5.68 -12.07
CA GLU A 225 6.56 -6.19 -11.58
C GLU A 225 7.38 -5.05 -10.93
N MET A 226 7.44 -3.89 -11.57
CA MET A 226 8.04 -2.67 -11.01
C MET A 226 7.33 -2.23 -9.72
N LEU A 227 6.00 -2.29 -9.66
CA LEU A 227 5.22 -1.95 -8.46
C LEU A 227 5.50 -2.90 -7.31
N ASP A 228 5.58 -4.21 -7.57
CA ASP A 228 5.89 -5.22 -6.57
C ASP A 228 7.32 -5.07 -6.07
N LEU A 229 8.28 -4.81 -6.96
CA LEU A 229 9.64 -4.47 -6.57
C LEU A 229 9.68 -3.19 -5.72
N LEU A 230 8.90 -2.17 -6.08
CA LEU A 230 8.79 -0.92 -5.33
C LEU A 230 8.15 -1.10 -3.95
N ARG A 231 7.09 -1.93 -3.85
CA ARG A 231 6.44 -2.30 -2.58
C ARG A 231 7.41 -3.06 -1.69
N PHE A 232 8.18 -3.99 -2.26
CA PHE A 232 9.12 -4.84 -1.56
C PHE A 232 10.38 -4.09 -1.09
N ARG A 233 10.98 -3.26 -1.96
CA ARG A 233 12.26 -2.58 -1.68
C ARG A 233 12.11 -1.16 -1.17
N LYS A 234 10.96 -0.51 -1.38
CA LYS A 234 10.67 0.91 -1.08
C LYS A 234 11.58 1.93 -1.79
N ALA A 235 12.70 1.50 -2.35
CA ALA A 235 13.61 2.31 -3.15
C ALA A 235 14.05 1.48 -4.36
N ILE A 236 13.77 1.96 -5.58
CA ILE A 236 14.18 1.30 -6.82
C ILE A 236 14.89 2.27 -7.76
N VAL A 237 15.67 1.73 -8.69
CA VAL A 237 16.27 2.45 -9.82
C VAL A 237 15.80 1.77 -11.10
N LEU A 238 15.11 2.53 -11.94
CA LEU A 238 14.77 2.17 -13.31
C LEU A 238 15.97 2.50 -14.19
N GLN A 239 16.59 1.49 -14.77
CA GLN A 239 17.81 1.63 -15.57
C GLN A 239 17.62 1.11 -16.99
N GLY A 240 18.54 1.46 -17.89
CA GLY A 240 18.56 0.97 -19.27
C GLY A 240 18.96 2.04 -20.26
N ALA A 241 19.02 1.66 -21.52
CA ALA A 241 19.44 2.54 -22.60
C ALA A 241 18.55 3.80 -22.78
N PRO A 242 19.05 4.88 -23.41
CA PRO A 242 18.27 6.08 -23.67
C PRO A 242 17.02 5.78 -24.52
N GLY A 243 15.88 6.38 -24.16
CA GLY A 243 14.64 6.24 -24.92
C GLY A 243 13.81 4.98 -24.67
N THR A 244 14.09 4.24 -23.58
CA THR A 244 13.30 3.06 -23.15
C THR A 244 12.09 3.38 -22.26
N GLY A 245 11.77 4.67 -22.06
CA GLY A 245 10.59 5.07 -21.30
C GLY A 245 10.74 5.10 -19.78
N LYS A 246 11.97 5.07 -19.23
CA LYS A 246 12.23 5.12 -17.77
C LYS A 246 11.48 6.25 -17.04
N THR A 247 11.57 7.48 -17.53
CA THR A 247 10.84 8.63 -16.95
C THR A 247 9.36 8.63 -17.34
N TYR A 248 9.01 7.97 -18.45
CA TYR A 248 7.63 7.89 -18.94
C TYR A 248 6.75 6.97 -18.07
N VAL A 249 7.30 5.89 -17.52
CA VAL A 249 6.54 4.94 -16.68
C VAL A 249 6.30 5.46 -15.25
N VAL A 250 7.11 6.41 -14.78
CA VAL A 250 7.04 6.93 -13.40
C VAL A 250 5.64 7.44 -13.00
N PRO A 251 4.94 8.28 -13.78
CA PRO A 251 3.61 8.74 -13.42
C PRO A 251 2.61 7.60 -13.18
N GLU A 252 2.70 6.54 -13.97
CA GLU A 252 1.83 5.37 -13.83
C GLU A 252 2.15 4.59 -12.56
N LEU A 253 3.43 4.30 -12.31
CA LEU A 253 3.87 3.65 -11.06
C LEU A 253 3.39 4.43 -9.83
N VAL A 254 3.57 5.74 -9.84
CA VAL A 254 3.21 6.61 -8.71
C VAL A 254 1.70 6.66 -8.51
N ALA A 255 0.92 6.82 -9.58
CA ALA A 255 -0.54 6.89 -9.49
C ALA A 255 -1.15 5.57 -9.03
N ARG A 256 -0.66 4.43 -9.55
CA ARG A 256 -1.09 3.08 -9.14
C ARG A 256 -0.67 2.75 -7.72
N LEU A 257 0.57 3.06 -7.32
CA LEU A 257 1.06 2.87 -5.95
C LEU A 257 0.20 3.63 -4.93
N CYS A 258 -0.21 4.85 -5.26
CA CYS A 258 -1.08 5.68 -4.42
C CYS A 258 -2.56 5.28 -4.47
N GLY A 259 -2.93 4.25 -5.24
CA GLY A 259 -4.32 3.80 -5.43
C GLY A 259 -5.21 4.80 -6.19
N ALA A 260 -4.61 5.77 -6.87
CA ALA A 260 -5.34 6.82 -7.60
C ALA A 260 -5.80 6.36 -8.99
N THR A 261 -5.09 5.38 -9.57
CA THR A 261 -5.42 4.75 -10.85
C THR A 261 -5.29 3.22 -10.75
N LYS A 262 -5.83 2.52 -11.75
CA LYS A 262 -5.76 1.07 -11.91
C LYS A 262 -5.11 0.72 -13.25
N ARG A 263 -4.75 -0.55 -13.43
CA ARG A 263 -4.29 -1.08 -14.73
C ARG A 263 -5.32 -0.74 -15.82
N GLY A 264 -4.82 -0.34 -17.00
CA GLY A 264 -5.65 0.02 -18.15
C GLY A 264 -6.29 1.43 -18.10
N ASP A 265 -6.09 2.20 -17.02
CA ASP A 265 -6.53 3.60 -17.00
C ASP A 265 -5.80 4.43 -18.09
N ASP A 266 -6.54 5.29 -18.80
CA ASP A 266 -5.98 6.14 -19.84
C ASP A 266 -4.87 7.06 -19.30
N ARG A 267 -3.89 7.35 -20.16
CA ARG A 267 -2.74 8.19 -19.83
C ARG A 267 -3.15 9.58 -19.34
N THR A 268 -4.24 10.15 -19.85
CA THR A 268 -4.76 11.45 -19.39
C THR A 268 -5.11 11.39 -17.91
N LYS A 269 -5.82 10.34 -17.49
CA LYS A 269 -6.22 10.11 -16.10
C LYS A 269 -5.01 9.84 -15.19
N VAL A 270 -4.04 9.06 -15.66
CA VAL A 270 -2.76 8.85 -14.96
C VAL A 270 -2.04 10.17 -14.72
N MET A 271 -1.94 11.02 -15.73
CA MET A 271 -1.26 12.30 -15.63
C MET A 271 -2.01 13.31 -14.75
N GLU A 272 -3.34 13.31 -14.77
CA GLU A 272 -4.16 14.11 -13.85
C GLU A 272 -3.96 13.68 -12.40
N ALA A 273 -3.98 12.38 -12.13
CA ALA A 273 -3.71 11.82 -10.80
C ALA A 273 -2.30 12.17 -10.33
N TYR A 274 -1.29 12.01 -11.19
CA TYR A 274 0.09 12.36 -10.88
C TYR A 274 0.24 13.85 -10.53
N LYS A 275 -0.30 14.75 -11.37
CA LYS A 275 -0.27 16.20 -11.12
C LYS A 275 -0.96 16.57 -9.81
N LYS A 276 -2.09 15.94 -9.49
CA LYS A 276 -2.80 16.14 -8.23
C LYS A 276 -1.93 15.73 -7.04
N LEU A 277 -1.31 14.55 -7.09
CA LEU A 277 -0.43 14.06 -6.02
C LEU A 277 0.82 14.95 -5.86
N THR A 278 1.37 15.48 -6.95
CA THR A 278 2.47 16.46 -6.90
C THR A 278 2.02 17.78 -6.25
N ALA A 279 0.84 18.30 -6.62
CA ALA A 279 0.29 19.53 -6.03
C ALA A 279 -0.01 19.38 -4.52
N GLU A 280 -0.37 18.17 -4.08
CA GLU A 280 -0.54 17.80 -2.67
C GLU A 280 0.80 17.62 -1.92
N GLY A 281 1.94 17.74 -2.60
CA GLY A 281 3.27 17.50 -2.01
C GLY A 281 3.56 16.02 -1.70
N ARG A 282 2.70 15.10 -2.16
CA ARG A 282 2.89 13.65 -1.99
C ARG A 282 3.92 13.06 -2.95
N VAL A 283 4.19 13.78 -4.04
CA VAL A 283 5.19 13.39 -5.04
C VAL A 283 6.13 14.55 -5.25
N VAL A 284 7.43 14.32 -5.05
CA VAL A 284 8.47 15.31 -5.34
C VAL A 284 9.36 14.75 -6.43
N PHE A 285 9.57 15.54 -7.48
CA PHE A 285 10.48 15.22 -8.57
C PHE A 285 11.73 16.08 -8.45
N THR A 286 12.90 15.46 -8.56
CA THR A 286 14.19 16.15 -8.63
C THR A 286 15.10 15.45 -9.63
N THR A 287 16.11 16.15 -10.11
CA THR A 287 17.12 15.62 -11.03
C THR A 287 18.50 15.77 -10.40
N PHE A 288 19.28 14.70 -10.38
CA PHE A 288 20.65 14.77 -9.86
C PHE A 288 21.58 15.39 -10.90
N HIS A 289 22.47 16.25 -10.41
CA HIS A 289 23.50 16.90 -11.21
C HIS A 289 24.79 17.01 -10.38
N PRO A 290 25.97 17.19 -11.02
CA PRO A 290 27.25 17.17 -10.30
C PRO A 290 27.38 18.20 -9.18
N SER A 291 26.65 19.32 -9.28
CA SER A 291 26.63 20.39 -8.26
C SER A 291 25.64 20.16 -7.11
N LEU A 292 24.77 19.15 -7.16
CA LEU A 292 23.82 18.89 -6.08
C LEU A 292 24.57 18.28 -4.89
N ASP A 293 24.26 18.75 -3.68
CA ASP A 293 24.94 18.31 -2.47
C ASP A 293 23.96 18.04 -1.30
N TYR A 294 24.55 17.73 -0.15
CA TYR A 294 23.81 17.46 1.08
C TYR A 294 22.99 18.68 1.53
N GLU A 295 23.49 19.91 1.33
CA GLU A 295 22.84 21.12 1.83
C GLU A 295 21.51 21.40 1.12
N ASP A 296 21.41 21.05 -0.16
CA ASP A 296 20.17 21.17 -0.93
C ASP A 296 19.22 19.98 -0.74
N PHE A 297 19.77 18.80 -0.46
CA PHE A 297 19.00 17.56 -0.43
C PHE A 297 18.52 17.17 0.98
N VAL A 298 19.35 17.34 2.00
CA VAL A 298 19.04 16.96 3.39
C VAL A 298 18.79 18.19 4.26
N GLU A 299 19.79 19.01 4.51
CA GLU A 299 19.65 20.29 5.21
C GLU A 299 20.92 21.15 5.08
N GLY A 300 20.75 22.46 5.04
CA GLY A 300 21.86 23.39 4.84
C GLY A 300 21.57 24.79 5.34
N TRP A 301 22.63 25.56 5.61
CA TRP A 301 22.52 26.95 6.03
C TRP A 301 22.30 27.84 4.81
N LYS A 302 21.15 28.51 4.73
CA LYS A 302 20.82 29.45 3.67
C LYS A 302 20.84 30.89 4.22
N PRO A 303 21.39 31.86 3.47
CA PRO A 303 21.34 33.25 3.87
C PRO A 303 19.89 33.76 3.79
N VAL A 304 19.46 34.51 4.79
CA VAL A 304 18.16 35.17 4.81
C VAL A 304 18.37 36.66 4.54
N ASP A 305 17.52 37.22 3.67
CA ASP A 305 17.56 38.66 3.42
C ASP A 305 17.20 39.41 4.72
N PRO A 306 17.96 40.45 5.10
CA PRO A 306 17.65 41.24 6.29
C PRO A 306 16.26 41.85 6.16
N ALA A 307 15.49 41.79 7.24
CA ALA A 307 14.07 42.14 7.25
C ALA A 307 13.77 43.64 7.07
N ASP A 308 14.77 44.51 6.92
CA ASP A 308 14.62 45.97 6.71
C ASP A 308 15.89 46.59 6.08
N ASP A 309 15.75 47.80 5.50
CA ASP A 309 16.75 48.68 4.83
C ASP A 309 17.96 49.10 5.70
N ASP A 310 18.29 48.37 6.76
CA ASP A 310 19.45 48.65 7.59
C ASP A 310 20.69 47.92 7.03
N ALA A 311 21.38 48.61 6.12
CA ALA A 311 22.58 48.16 5.41
C ALA A 311 23.80 47.84 6.31
N THR A 312 23.62 47.82 7.64
CA THR A 312 24.65 47.51 8.64
C THR A 312 24.45 46.18 9.37
N ALA A 313 23.32 45.49 9.20
CA ALA A 313 23.12 44.14 9.73
C ALA A 313 23.76 43.09 8.78
N GLY A 314 24.69 42.28 9.30
CA GLY A 314 25.27 41.18 8.54
C GLY A 314 24.21 40.16 8.10
N ARG A 315 24.43 39.47 6.97
CA ARG A 315 23.53 38.43 6.48
C ARG A 315 23.36 37.33 7.54
N GLU A 316 22.14 37.13 8.03
CA GLU A 316 21.82 36.00 8.92
C GLU A 316 21.71 34.71 8.11
N PHE A 317 22.11 33.59 8.70
CA PHE A 317 21.95 32.26 8.10
C PHE A 317 20.90 31.49 8.87
N GLN A 318 19.93 30.93 8.15
CA GLN A 318 18.92 30.05 8.71
C GLN A 318 19.14 28.63 8.19
N LEU A 319 18.97 27.65 9.07
CA LEU A 319 19.00 26.25 8.67
C LEU A 319 17.69 25.90 7.96
N GLU A 320 17.79 25.41 6.73
CA GLU A 320 16.65 24.98 5.93
C GLU A 320 16.71 23.49 5.65
N ALA A 321 15.55 22.82 5.72
CA ALA A 321 15.41 21.43 5.32
C ALA A 321 15.47 21.30 3.79
N GLY A 322 16.25 20.37 3.28
CA GLY A 322 16.39 20.05 1.87
C GLY A 322 15.25 19.18 1.33
N ILE A 323 15.34 18.82 0.04
CA ILE A 323 14.29 18.09 -0.70
C ILE A 323 13.87 16.78 0.00
N PHE A 324 14.84 15.95 0.38
CA PHE A 324 14.62 14.65 1.01
C PHE A 324 14.05 14.79 2.42
N LYS A 325 14.63 15.69 3.23
CA LYS A 325 14.16 15.92 4.61
C LYS A 325 12.70 16.40 4.62
N ARG A 326 12.34 17.36 3.75
CA ARG A 326 10.97 17.88 3.64
C ARG A 326 9.95 16.81 3.25
N ILE A 327 10.26 15.94 2.29
CA ILE A 327 9.32 14.87 1.91
C ILE A 327 9.21 13.79 3.00
N CYS A 328 10.29 13.48 3.71
CA CYS A 328 10.24 12.59 4.88
C CYS A 328 9.37 13.18 5.99
N GLU A 329 9.54 14.46 6.33
CA GLU A 329 8.69 15.15 7.31
C GLU A 329 7.22 15.14 6.87
N SER A 330 6.96 15.39 5.59
CA SER A 330 5.60 15.32 5.03
C SER A 330 5.01 13.91 5.08
N ALA A 331 5.81 12.88 4.80
CA ALA A 331 5.39 11.48 4.86
C ALA A 331 5.09 11.02 6.29
N ALA A 332 5.91 11.47 7.26
CA ALA A 332 5.68 11.25 8.68
C ALA A 332 4.39 11.92 9.16
N ILE A 333 4.13 13.16 8.73
CA ILE A 333 2.86 13.86 9.02
C ILE A 333 1.68 13.22 8.29
N GLY A 334 1.87 12.72 7.07
CA GLY A 334 0.85 12.04 6.27
C GLY A 334 0.36 10.73 6.90
N ASN A 335 1.20 10.05 7.68
CA ASN A 335 0.78 8.94 8.57
C ASN A 335 -0.15 9.41 9.71
N GLU A 336 -0.26 10.72 9.96
CA GLU A 336 -1.08 11.33 11.00
C GLU A 336 -2.39 11.99 10.46
N ALA A 337 -2.77 11.82 9.18
CA ALA A 337 -3.93 12.48 8.54
C ALA A 337 -5.13 11.53 8.25
N PRO A 338 -6.39 12.01 8.17
CA PRO A 338 -7.42 11.76 9.18
C PRO A 338 -8.42 10.65 8.81
N SER A 339 -8.50 9.63 9.65
CA SER A 339 -9.76 8.90 9.84
C SER A 339 -10.80 9.89 10.38
N ALA A 340 -11.85 10.13 9.59
CA ALA A 340 -12.99 10.92 10.02
C ALA A 340 -13.51 10.36 11.35
N SER A 341 -13.48 11.20 12.39
CA SER A 341 -13.74 10.91 13.82
C SER A 341 -12.54 10.46 14.67
N ARG A 342 -11.63 11.41 15.00
CA ARG A 342 -11.17 11.69 16.38
C ARG A 342 -10.15 12.84 16.39
N GLU A 343 -10.45 13.85 17.21
CA GLU A 343 -9.73 15.11 17.39
C GLU A 343 -8.24 14.92 17.73
N THR A 344 -7.37 15.42 16.84
CA THR A 344 -5.92 15.54 17.03
C THR A 344 -5.57 16.73 17.91
N LEU A 345 -4.49 16.62 18.70
CA LEU A 345 -3.91 17.74 19.45
C LEU A 345 -3.51 18.87 18.48
N ARG A 346 -4.03 20.09 18.70
CA ARG A 346 -3.72 21.26 17.86
C ARG A 346 -2.21 21.57 17.93
N ALA A 347 -1.56 21.81 16.79
CA ALA A 347 -0.11 22.01 16.73
C ALA A 347 0.35 23.26 17.51
N ASP A 348 -0.50 24.29 17.58
CA ASP A 348 -0.31 25.55 18.29
C ASP A 348 -0.97 25.56 19.69
N ALA A 349 -1.48 24.42 20.18
CA ALA A 349 -2.09 24.35 21.51
C ALA A 349 -1.08 24.70 22.61
N ARG A 350 -1.52 25.45 23.62
CA ARG A 350 -0.70 25.70 24.80
C ARG A 350 -0.81 24.53 25.76
N VAL A 351 0.31 24.14 26.33
CA VAL A 351 0.38 23.19 27.43
C VAL A 351 0.39 23.92 28.77
N TRP A 352 -0.58 23.60 29.63
CA TRP A 352 -0.80 24.20 30.94
C TRP A 352 -0.59 23.19 32.05
N LYS A 353 0.17 23.57 33.08
CA LYS A 353 0.19 22.80 34.33
C LYS A 353 -0.97 23.27 35.22
N VAL A 354 -1.68 22.35 35.86
CA VAL A 354 -2.78 22.62 36.78
C VAL A 354 -2.62 21.83 38.07
N SER A 355 -2.76 22.48 39.23
CA SER A 355 -2.90 21.83 40.54
C SER A 355 -4.37 21.67 40.91
N LEU A 356 -4.81 20.43 41.11
CA LEU A 356 -6.13 20.09 41.62
C LEU A 356 -6.05 20.01 43.15
N ALA A 357 -6.08 21.18 43.80
CA ALA A 357 -5.77 21.38 45.22
C ALA A 357 -4.31 21.00 45.56
N ASN A 358 -4.12 20.16 46.59
CA ASN A 358 -2.79 19.74 47.01
C ASN A 358 -2.26 18.57 46.14
N ALA A 359 -0.96 18.29 46.27
CA ALA A 359 -0.27 17.24 45.52
C ALA A 359 -0.76 15.82 45.86
N GLN A 360 -1.38 15.64 47.03
CA GLN A 360 -1.85 14.34 47.51
C GLN A 360 -3.23 13.99 46.95
N GLU A 361 -3.68 12.76 47.20
CA GLU A 361 -5.05 12.36 46.90
C GLU A 361 -6.02 13.25 47.69
N ASN A 362 -7.02 13.80 47.00
CA ASN A 362 -7.99 14.69 47.60
C ASN A 362 -9.31 14.63 46.84
N SER A 363 -10.38 15.01 47.51
CA SER A 363 -11.75 14.94 46.98
C SER A 363 -11.93 15.75 45.69
N LEU A 364 -11.25 16.90 45.55
CA LEU A 364 -11.31 17.73 44.35
C LEU A 364 -10.69 17.02 43.14
N ARG A 365 -9.53 16.40 43.29
CA ARG A 365 -8.86 15.65 42.23
C ARG A 365 -9.72 14.48 41.78
N THR A 366 -10.23 13.69 42.72
CA THR A 366 -11.13 12.57 42.41
C THR A 366 -12.36 13.04 41.64
N ASP A 367 -12.97 14.17 42.05
CA ASP A 367 -14.08 14.82 41.34
C ASP A 367 -13.69 15.23 39.91
N CYS A 368 -12.57 15.94 39.74
CA CYS A 368 -12.09 16.43 38.45
C CYS A 368 -11.77 15.30 37.44
N LEU A 369 -11.07 14.25 37.89
CA LEU A 369 -10.70 13.12 37.05
C LEU A 369 -11.89 12.23 36.67
N LYS A 370 -12.90 12.14 37.55
CA LYS A 370 -14.13 11.38 37.33
C LYS A 370 -15.11 12.14 36.41
N ASN A 371 -15.26 13.45 36.63
CA ASN A 371 -16.25 14.28 35.95
C ASN A 371 -15.67 15.05 34.74
N ASN A 372 -14.49 14.66 34.24
CA ASN A 372 -13.88 15.24 33.03
C ASN A 372 -13.80 16.77 33.10
N ARG A 373 -13.25 17.30 34.20
CA ARG A 373 -13.12 18.74 34.43
C ARG A 373 -11.87 19.06 35.22
N ILE A 374 -11.51 20.34 35.24
CA ILE A 374 -10.50 20.91 36.14
C ILE A 374 -11.13 22.05 36.93
N ARG A 375 -10.65 22.26 38.16
CA ARG A 375 -11.20 23.27 39.08
C ARG A 375 -10.10 23.99 39.84
N ILE A 376 -10.27 25.29 40.07
CA ILE A 376 -9.36 26.14 40.85
C ILE A 376 -10.13 27.01 41.86
N GLY A 377 -9.43 27.50 42.90
CA GLY A 377 -10.04 28.23 44.02
C GLY A 377 -10.10 29.74 43.79
N TRP A 378 -9.96 30.52 44.88
CA TRP A 378 -10.16 31.99 45.00
C TRP A 378 -11.63 32.42 44.96
N ASP A 379 -12.54 31.55 45.41
CA ASP A 379 -14.00 31.76 45.30
C ASP A 379 -14.46 33.03 46.05
N GLU A 380 -13.67 33.51 47.01
CA GLU A 380 -13.88 34.79 47.71
C GLU A 380 -13.88 36.02 46.78
N TYR A 381 -13.32 35.90 45.57
CA TYR A 381 -13.35 36.96 44.55
C TYR A 381 -14.58 36.91 43.64
N GLY A 382 -15.50 35.96 43.87
CA GLY A 382 -16.71 35.81 43.08
C GLY A 382 -16.49 35.28 41.66
N GLU A 383 -17.56 35.24 40.87
CA GLU A 383 -17.56 34.71 39.51
C GLU A 383 -16.65 35.49 38.55
N ASP A 384 -16.56 36.81 38.71
CA ASP A 384 -15.75 37.68 37.86
C ASP A 384 -14.64 38.39 38.68
N PRO A 385 -13.43 37.81 38.76
CA PRO A 385 -12.30 38.39 39.50
C PRO A 385 -11.45 39.36 38.65
N THR A 386 -12.04 40.04 37.64
CA THR A 386 -11.29 40.91 36.72
C THR A 386 -10.55 42.03 37.45
N ASP A 387 -11.21 42.72 38.38
CA ASP A 387 -10.59 43.79 39.18
C ASP A 387 -9.41 43.28 40.03
N GLU A 388 -9.53 42.09 40.62
CA GLU A 388 -8.48 41.43 41.39
C GLU A 388 -7.26 41.07 40.53
N ILE A 389 -7.52 40.63 39.30
CA ILE A 389 -6.49 40.29 38.33
C ILE A 389 -5.72 41.56 37.94
N GLU A 390 -6.42 42.65 37.62
CA GLU A 390 -5.82 43.94 37.24
C GLU A 390 -5.04 44.57 38.40
N ALA A 391 -5.60 44.51 39.61
CA ALA A 391 -4.95 44.97 40.84
C ALA A 391 -3.79 44.05 41.30
N LYS A 392 -3.52 42.95 40.59
CA LYS A 392 -2.45 41.98 40.89
C LYS A 392 -2.53 41.42 42.32
N LYS A 393 -3.75 41.18 42.82
CA LYS A 393 -3.96 40.54 44.13
C LYS A 393 -3.42 39.10 44.15
N SER A 394 -3.39 38.48 45.32
CA SER A 394 -2.99 37.06 45.47
C SER A 394 -3.80 36.18 44.51
N GLY A 395 -3.14 35.29 43.75
CA GLY A 395 -3.84 34.44 42.77
C GLY A 395 -4.11 35.07 41.40
N ALA A 396 -3.84 36.37 41.19
CA ALA A 396 -4.10 37.05 39.92
C ALA A 396 -3.47 36.36 38.69
N LYS A 397 -2.24 35.84 38.83
CA LYS A 397 -1.55 35.14 37.72
C LYS A 397 -2.23 33.81 37.34
N PRO A 398 -2.49 32.87 38.27
CA PRO A 398 -3.31 31.68 38.00
C PRO A 398 -4.71 31.99 37.47
N LEU A 399 -5.41 32.98 38.05
CA LEU A 399 -6.75 33.35 37.63
C LEU A 399 -6.78 33.86 36.19
N ASN A 400 -5.88 34.79 35.85
CA ASN A 400 -5.73 35.27 34.48
C ASN A 400 -5.34 34.16 33.50
N ALA A 401 -4.48 33.22 33.92
CA ALA A 401 -4.11 32.08 33.11
C ALA A 401 -5.30 31.15 32.82
N PHE A 402 -6.11 30.85 33.82
CA PHE A 402 -7.24 29.93 33.73
C PHE A 402 -8.47 30.54 33.05
N ILE A 403 -8.81 31.79 33.37
CA ILE A 403 -10.02 32.45 32.87
C ILE A 403 -9.76 33.02 31.47
N ASN A 404 -8.70 33.83 31.31
CA ASN A 404 -8.53 34.66 30.10
C ASN A 404 -7.59 34.08 29.04
N ARG A 405 -6.65 33.20 29.42
CA ARG A 405 -5.57 32.75 28.50
C ARG A 405 -5.66 31.31 28.04
N MET A 406 -6.26 30.44 28.84
CA MET A 406 -6.50 29.03 28.51
C MET A 406 -7.71 28.95 27.59
N ALA A 407 -7.56 28.28 26.45
CA ALA A 407 -8.60 28.18 25.43
C ALA A 407 -9.00 26.72 25.17
N VAL A 408 -10.19 26.52 24.58
CA VAL A 408 -10.61 25.21 24.07
C VAL A 408 -9.57 24.69 23.05
N GLY A 409 -9.20 23.43 23.18
CA GLY A 409 -8.14 22.77 22.41
C GLY A 409 -6.75 22.84 23.06
N ASP A 410 -6.55 23.63 24.11
CA ASP A 410 -5.30 23.62 24.88
C ASP A 410 -5.14 22.30 25.67
N VAL A 411 -3.89 21.99 26.02
CA VAL A 411 -3.53 20.79 26.79
C VAL A 411 -3.37 21.14 28.27
N VAL A 412 -3.90 20.29 29.14
CA VAL A 412 -3.71 20.39 30.59
C VAL A 412 -2.96 19.18 31.13
N VAL A 413 -1.98 19.47 31.98
CA VAL A 413 -1.14 18.49 32.68
C VAL A 413 -1.39 18.64 34.17
N SER A 414 -1.92 17.59 34.77
CA SER A 414 -2.21 17.52 36.19
C SER A 414 -0.92 17.37 37.00
N CYS A 415 -0.78 18.15 38.07
CA CYS A 415 0.40 18.11 38.93
C CYS A 415 0.19 17.22 40.16
N ARG A 416 1.02 16.20 40.33
CA ARG A 416 1.05 15.31 41.51
C ARG A 416 2.22 15.55 42.46
N SER A 417 3.34 16.00 41.94
CA SER A 417 4.47 16.50 42.74
C SER A 417 5.14 17.63 41.97
N ASP A 418 6.27 18.12 42.44
CA ASP A 418 7.11 19.05 41.68
C ASP A 418 7.71 18.42 40.41
N THR A 419 7.64 17.11 40.23
CA THR A 419 8.14 16.42 39.03
C THR A 419 7.14 15.47 38.38
N CYS A 420 6.05 15.11 39.07
CA CYS A 420 5.14 14.06 38.61
C CYS A 420 3.80 14.58 38.08
N THR A 421 3.27 13.87 37.08
CA THR A 421 1.90 13.97 36.55
C THR A 421 1.17 12.63 36.66
N ASP A 422 -0.15 12.66 36.82
CA ASP A 422 -1.06 11.51 36.79
C ASP A 422 -2.14 11.61 35.71
N ALA A 423 -2.27 12.78 35.07
CA ALA A 423 -3.27 12.99 34.04
C ALA A 423 -2.86 14.04 33.02
N VAL A 424 -3.21 13.79 31.76
CA VAL A 424 -3.05 14.71 30.64
C VAL A 424 -4.36 14.74 29.85
N GLY A 425 -4.86 15.94 29.54
CA GLY A 425 -6.15 16.12 28.87
C GLY A 425 -6.20 17.32 27.96
N ILE A 426 -7.30 17.44 27.21
CA ILE A 426 -7.60 18.58 26.33
C ILE A 426 -8.74 19.37 26.94
N VAL A 427 -8.63 20.70 26.97
CA VAL A 427 -9.72 21.61 27.37
C VAL A 427 -10.82 21.57 26.31
N THR A 428 -12.04 21.23 26.71
CA THR A 428 -13.19 21.09 25.81
C THR A 428 -14.28 22.14 26.03
N GLY A 429 -14.15 22.97 27.08
CA GLY A 429 -15.11 24.02 27.38
C GLY A 429 -14.45 25.31 27.86
N ASP A 430 -15.18 26.40 27.71
CA ASP A 430 -14.81 27.69 28.26
C ASP A 430 -14.89 27.70 29.80
N TYR A 431 -14.46 28.81 30.40
CA TYR A 431 -14.56 29.03 31.83
C TYR A 431 -16.03 28.99 32.26
N GLU A 432 -16.32 28.26 33.33
CA GLU A 432 -17.64 28.20 33.96
C GLU A 432 -17.53 28.41 35.47
N TRP A 433 -18.56 29.04 36.05
CA TRP A 433 -18.76 29.13 37.49
C TRP A 433 -19.83 28.14 37.92
N LEU A 434 -19.47 27.24 38.84
CA LEU A 434 -20.39 26.22 39.34
C LEU A 434 -21.28 26.79 40.45
N ASP A 435 -22.59 26.74 40.24
CA ASP A 435 -23.60 27.14 41.23
C ASP A 435 -23.57 26.23 42.47
N ASP A 436 -23.47 24.92 42.23
CA ASP A 436 -23.25 23.89 43.24
C ASP A 436 -21.88 23.25 43.02
N ASP A 437 -21.01 23.43 44.01
CA ASP A 437 -19.63 23.01 43.95
C ASP A 437 -19.40 21.69 44.70
N GLY A 438 -20.48 21.11 45.26
CA GLY A 438 -20.47 19.89 46.08
C GLY A 438 -19.86 20.10 47.47
N GLY A 439 -19.73 21.36 47.93
CA GLY A 439 -19.09 21.71 49.20
C GLY A 439 -17.56 21.58 49.19
N LEU A 440 -16.94 21.60 48.01
CA LEU A 440 -15.49 21.38 47.84
C LEU A 440 -14.64 22.66 47.96
N GLY A 441 -15.23 23.84 47.77
CA GLY A 441 -14.58 25.15 47.82
C GLY A 441 -13.81 25.54 46.55
N TYR A 442 -14.26 25.10 45.37
CA TYR A 442 -13.59 25.35 44.09
C TYR A 442 -14.59 25.57 42.94
N ARG A 443 -15.29 26.71 42.90
CA ARG A 443 -16.40 26.94 41.95
C ARG A 443 -15.96 27.19 40.51
N ARG A 444 -14.71 27.63 40.29
CA ARG A 444 -14.19 27.88 38.94
C ARG A 444 -13.84 26.58 38.24
N SER A 445 -14.51 26.29 37.13
CA SER A 445 -14.28 25.06 36.38
C SER A 445 -14.05 25.28 34.88
N ARG A 446 -13.51 24.26 34.24
CA ARG A 446 -13.44 24.08 32.79
C ARG A 446 -13.61 22.59 32.50
N SER A 447 -14.36 22.28 31.44
CA SER A 447 -14.49 20.91 30.93
C SER A 447 -13.20 20.46 30.26
N VAL A 448 -12.79 19.21 30.53
CA VAL A 448 -11.55 18.61 30.03
C VAL A 448 -11.79 17.15 29.64
N ARG A 449 -11.40 16.78 28.43
CA ARG A 449 -11.32 15.38 28.01
C ARG A 449 -9.95 14.81 28.37
N TRP A 450 -9.89 13.93 29.37
CA TRP A 450 -8.65 13.26 29.75
C TRP A 450 -8.21 12.27 28.68
N LEU A 451 -7.01 12.47 28.11
CA LEU A 451 -6.40 11.55 27.15
C LEU A 451 -5.71 10.40 27.89
N TRP A 452 -5.00 10.73 28.96
CA TRP A 452 -4.29 9.77 29.80
C TRP A 452 -4.60 10.04 31.27
N LYS A 453 -4.81 8.95 32.01
CA LYS A 453 -4.92 8.89 33.47
C LYS A 453 -4.17 7.66 33.93
N GLY A 454 -3.29 7.79 34.92
CA GLY A 454 -2.51 6.67 35.41
C GLY A 454 -1.83 6.95 36.74
N GLU A 455 -0.97 6.02 37.15
CA GLU A 455 -0.14 6.18 38.34
C GLU A 455 0.78 7.41 38.20
N PRO A 456 0.97 8.21 39.27
CA PRO A 456 1.83 9.39 39.22
C PRO A 456 3.24 9.04 38.74
N MET A 457 3.71 9.75 37.71
CA MET A 457 5.02 9.51 37.13
C MET A 457 5.76 10.80 36.81
N SER A 458 7.09 10.74 36.91
CA SER A 458 7.95 11.88 36.60
C SER A 458 7.85 12.26 35.13
N VAL A 459 7.73 13.56 34.86
CA VAL A 459 7.88 14.18 33.52
C VAL A 459 9.14 15.04 33.43
N ARG A 460 10.05 14.88 34.39
CA ARG A 460 11.23 15.74 34.52
C ARG A 460 12.16 15.62 33.31
N GLU A 461 12.34 14.42 32.78
CA GLU A 461 13.22 14.17 31.63
C GLU A 461 12.62 14.79 30.36
N GLU A 462 11.33 14.57 30.14
CA GLU A 462 10.55 15.15 29.04
C GLU A 462 10.58 16.68 29.08
N MET A 463 10.71 17.27 30.28
CA MET A 463 10.78 18.73 30.48
C MET A 463 12.21 19.28 30.62
N ASN A 464 13.23 18.56 30.16
CA ASN A 464 14.65 18.96 30.21
C ASN A 464 15.12 19.28 31.65
N GLY A 465 14.78 18.44 32.61
CA GLY A 465 15.20 18.58 34.01
C GLY A 465 14.35 19.51 34.87
N TYR A 466 13.33 20.16 34.29
CA TYR A 466 12.50 21.16 34.98
C TYR A 466 11.54 20.55 36.01
N SER A 467 11.38 21.24 37.14
CA SER A 467 10.38 20.94 38.17
C SER A 467 9.26 21.97 38.16
N PHE A 468 8.02 21.53 38.35
CA PHE A 468 6.86 22.38 38.50
C PHE A 468 7.01 23.33 39.70
N THR A 469 6.67 24.59 39.47
CA THR A 469 6.54 25.61 40.52
C THR A 469 5.21 25.47 41.28
N ARG A 470 5.15 26.09 42.47
CA ARG A 470 3.98 26.08 43.36
C ARG A 470 2.74 26.80 42.82
N SER A 471 2.82 27.54 41.72
CA SER A 471 1.67 28.24 41.14
C SER A 471 0.61 27.25 40.66
N THR A 472 -0.68 27.51 40.95
CA THR A 472 -1.78 26.58 40.63
C THR A 472 -1.88 26.32 39.13
N VAL A 473 -1.92 27.38 38.32
CA VAL A 473 -2.02 27.33 36.86
C VAL A 473 -0.96 28.19 36.21
N TYR A 474 -0.26 27.65 35.21
CA TYR A 474 0.65 28.40 34.34
C TYR A 474 1.03 27.58 33.10
N SER A 475 1.44 28.27 32.04
CA SER A 475 1.89 27.64 30.80
C SER A 475 3.29 27.04 30.98
N ILE A 476 3.43 25.79 30.54
CA ILE A 476 4.70 25.04 30.47
C ILE A 476 5.11 24.76 29.02
N SER A 477 4.48 25.41 28.05
CA SER A 477 4.59 25.09 26.61
C SER A 477 6.02 25.23 26.06
N ARG A 478 6.85 26.07 26.68
CA ARG A 478 8.29 26.21 26.33
C ARG A 478 9.15 25.03 26.76
N ARG A 479 8.66 24.18 27.67
CA ARG A 479 9.42 23.06 28.26
C ARG A 479 8.82 21.72 27.89
N PHE A 480 7.50 21.62 27.99
CA PHE A 480 6.71 20.49 27.52
C PHE A 480 5.93 20.94 26.28
N THR A 481 6.57 20.83 25.12
CA THR A 481 5.96 21.21 23.83
C THR A 481 4.86 20.22 23.45
N ILE A 482 3.99 20.59 22.51
CA ILE A 482 2.96 19.67 21.99
C ILE A 482 3.59 18.40 21.43
N GLN A 483 4.74 18.50 20.76
CA GLN A 483 5.46 17.31 20.28
C GLN A 483 5.87 16.39 21.44
N LYS A 484 6.48 16.93 22.49
CA LYS A 484 6.85 16.13 23.67
C LYS A 484 5.64 15.52 24.39
N VAL A 485 4.50 16.22 24.42
CA VAL A 485 3.24 15.67 24.93
C VAL A 485 2.75 14.54 24.03
N LYS A 486 2.84 14.68 22.70
CA LYS A 486 2.50 13.62 21.76
C LYS A 486 3.37 12.38 22.01
N ASP A 487 4.68 12.56 22.13
CA ASP A 487 5.64 11.48 22.40
C ASP A 487 5.34 10.80 23.74
N PHE A 488 5.05 11.59 24.79
CA PHE A 488 4.62 11.10 26.10
C PHE A 488 3.37 10.21 26.00
N LEU A 489 2.35 10.62 25.24
CA LEU A 489 1.12 9.85 25.07
C LEU A 489 1.29 8.63 24.15
N LYS A 490 2.12 8.73 23.10
CA LYS A 490 2.48 7.61 22.20
C LYS A 490 3.19 6.50 22.97
N ALA A 491 4.19 6.83 23.79
CA ALA A 491 4.92 5.88 24.62
C ALA A 491 4.03 5.07 25.59
N ARG A 492 2.82 5.57 25.87
CA ARG A 492 1.85 4.95 26.80
C ARG A 492 0.69 4.26 26.07
N GLY A 493 0.77 4.11 24.75
CA GLY A 493 -0.23 3.44 23.94
C GLY A 493 -1.61 4.13 23.92
N VAL A 494 -1.68 5.40 24.35
CA VAL A 494 -2.92 6.20 24.41
C VAL A 494 -3.28 6.68 23.01
N MET A 495 -2.28 7.08 22.24
CA MET A 495 -2.42 7.33 20.81
C MET A 495 -2.04 6.05 20.06
N LYS A 496 -3.02 5.18 19.82
CA LYS A 496 -2.90 4.13 18.79
C LYS A 496 -3.34 4.76 17.47
N THR A 497 -2.40 4.98 16.57
CA THR A 497 -2.73 5.40 15.20
C THR A 497 -3.07 4.14 14.40
N PRO A 498 -4.35 3.89 14.02
CA PRO A 498 -4.60 3.08 12.85
C PRO A 498 -4.05 3.87 11.65
N THR A 499 -2.82 3.56 11.24
CA THR A 499 -2.18 4.20 10.09
C THR A 499 -2.76 3.58 8.83
N ILE A 500 -3.62 4.32 8.12
CA ILE A 500 -3.69 4.12 6.67
C ILE A 500 -2.34 4.63 6.17
N GLU A 501 -1.44 3.73 5.77
CA GLU A 501 -0.16 4.13 5.17
C GLU A 501 -0.44 4.81 3.83
N VAL A 502 -0.42 6.14 3.82
CA VAL A 502 -0.58 6.94 2.61
C VAL A 502 0.80 7.04 1.95
N PRO A 503 1.02 6.52 0.72
CA PRO A 503 2.33 6.56 0.07
C PRO A 503 2.76 7.99 -0.28
N TYR A 504 4.04 8.28 -0.06
CA TYR A 504 4.76 9.46 -0.56
C TYR A 504 5.87 9.00 -1.48
N VAL A 505 6.13 9.71 -2.58
CA VAL A 505 7.13 9.28 -3.57
C VAL A 505 8.13 10.40 -3.89
N LEU A 506 9.41 10.09 -3.74
CA LEU A 506 10.50 10.90 -4.26
C LEU A 506 11.00 10.28 -5.57
N VAL A 507 10.88 11.04 -6.66
CA VAL A 507 11.42 10.68 -7.97
C VAL A 507 12.76 11.40 -8.15
N ILE A 508 13.81 10.62 -8.41
CA ILE A 508 15.17 11.12 -8.64
C ILE A 508 15.58 10.76 -10.07
N ASP A 509 15.48 11.72 -10.97
CA ASP A 509 15.90 11.55 -12.36
C ASP A 509 17.42 11.66 -12.46
N GLU A 510 18.02 10.87 -13.36
CA GLU A 510 19.47 10.86 -13.61
C GLU A 510 20.29 10.62 -12.33
N ILE A 511 19.89 9.64 -11.50
CA ILE A 511 20.46 9.42 -10.16
C ILE A 511 21.98 9.22 -10.18
N ASN A 512 22.52 8.67 -11.25
CA ASN A 512 23.96 8.46 -11.42
C ASN A 512 24.74 9.75 -11.70
N ARG A 513 24.09 10.88 -12.06
CA ARG A 513 24.75 12.16 -12.38
C ARG A 513 25.25 12.95 -11.16
N GLY A 514 24.86 12.53 -9.95
CA GLY A 514 25.28 13.12 -8.69
C GLY A 514 26.18 12.19 -7.87
N ASN A 515 26.96 12.75 -6.94
CA ASN A 515 27.66 11.94 -5.94
C ASN A 515 26.68 11.53 -4.85
N ILE A 516 25.99 10.41 -5.05
CA ILE A 516 24.88 9.95 -4.18
C ILE A 516 25.34 9.76 -2.73
N ALA A 517 26.56 9.27 -2.50
CA ALA A 517 27.10 9.12 -1.14
C ALA A 517 27.25 10.47 -0.43
N LYS A 518 27.73 11.49 -1.15
CA LYS A 518 27.80 12.87 -0.63
C LYS A 518 26.41 13.48 -0.43
N ILE A 519 25.49 13.25 -1.36
CA ILE A 519 24.14 13.84 -1.35
C ILE A 519 23.29 13.28 -0.20
N PHE A 520 23.28 11.96 -0.01
CA PHE A 520 22.50 11.32 1.07
C PHE A 520 23.21 11.36 2.43
N GLY A 521 24.54 11.49 2.45
CA GLY A 521 25.32 11.50 3.69
C GLY A 521 25.04 10.29 4.57
N GLU A 522 24.71 10.54 5.84
CA GLU A 522 24.37 9.55 6.85
C GLU A 522 23.01 8.86 6.64
N LEU A 523 22.14 9.39 5.77
CA LEU A 523 20.77 8.88 5.59
C LEU A 523 20.68 7.71 4.63
N ILE A 524 21.77 7.43 3.92
CA ILE A 524 21.85 6.38 2.90
C ILE A 524 21.51 4.99 3.46
N THR A 525 21.90 4.68 4.71
CA THR A 525 21.58 3.41 5.39
C THR A 525 20.10 3.30 5.73
N LEU A 526 19.44 4.43 6.03
CA LEU A 526 18.03 4.47 6.42
C LEU A 526 17.07 4.26 5.25
N LEU A 527 17.58 4.13 4.02
CA LEU A 527 16.77 3.75 2.86
C LEU A 527 16.36 2.27 2.88
N GLU A 528 17.08 1.43 3.63
CA GLU A 528 16.80 -0.01 3.79
C GLU A 528 15.46 -0.23 4.51
N VAL A 529 14.68 -1.22 4.09
CA VAL A 529 13.27 -1.38 4.50
C VAL A 529 13.11 -1.68 5.99
N ASP A 530 13.99 -2.52 6.52
CA ASP A 530 14.09 -2.93 7.92
C ASP A 530 14.57 -1.81 8.86
N LYS A 531 15.32 -0.83 8.33
CA LYS A 531 15.91 0.29 9.09
C LYS A 531 15.03 1.53 9.18
N ARG A 532 13.93 1.57 8.43
CA ARG A 532 12.94 2.67 8.44
C ARG A 532 12.09 2.64 9.71
N GLU A 533 11.38 3.74 9.95
CA GLU A 533 10.40 3.85 11.03
C GLU A 533 9.40 2.68 11.02
N GLY A 534 9.31 1.93 12.12
CA GLY A 534 8.45 0.75 12.26
C GLY A 534 8.97 -0.52 11.58
N GLY A 535 10.21 -0.51 11.08
CA GLY A 535 10.92 -1.67 10.56
C GLY A 535 11.45 -2.60 11.67
N ALA A 536 11.89 -3.81 11.30
CA ALA A 536 12.36 -4.82 12.25
C ALA A 536 13.64 -4.40 12.99
N ASP A 537 14.51 -3.65 12.30
CA ASP A 537 15.78 -3.14 12.79
C ASP A 537 15.78 -1.60 12.69
N GLU A 538 14.71 -0.95 13.15
CA GLU A 538 14.52 0.50 13.07
C GLU A 538 15.75 1.27 13.59
N GLU A 539 16.30 2.14 12.73
CA GLU A 539 17.46 2.97 13.03
C GLU A 539 17.13 4.46 12.89
N SER A 540 17.97 5.28 13.51
CA SER A 540 17.96 6.74 13.34
C SER A 540 19.39 7.27 13.22
N ALA A 541 19.56 8.32 12.42
CA ALA A 541 20.83 9.03 12.27
C ALA A 541 20.74 10.41 12.93
N THR A 542 21.88 10.89 13.43
CA THR A 542 22.00 12.28 13.92
C THR A 542 22.43 13.16 12.77
N LEU A 543 21.62 14.16 12.41
CA LEU A 543 21.88 15.03 11.26
C LEU A 543 23.12 15.91 11.44
N ALA A 544 23.81 16.19 10.33
CA ALA A 544 25.09 16.88 10.35
C ALA A 544 25.02 18.32 10.85
N TYR A 545 23.98 19.09 10.51
CA TYR A 545 23.88 20.51 10.86
C TYR A 545 22.97 20.74 12.08
N SER A 546 21.74 20.23 12.07
CA SER A 546 20.76 20.46 13.14
C SER A 546 21.07 19.67 14.42
N LYS A 547 21.79 18.56 14.29
CA LYS A 547 22.02 17.56 15.35
C LYS A 547 20.76 16.85 15.84
N ASP A 548 19.65 16.97 15.12
CA ASP A 548 18.43 16.24 15.43
C ASP A 548 18.57 14.77 15.08
N ARG A 549 17.82 13.92 15.78
CA ARG A 549 17.63 12.53 15.36
C ARG A 549 16.60 12.48 14.22
N PHE A 550 16.97 11.78 13.17
CA PHE A 550 16.16 11.62 11.96
C PHE A 550 16.02 10.15 11.58
N THR A 551 14.84 9.77 11.12
CA THR A 551 14.55 8.45 10.55
C THR A 551 13.75 8.61 9.26
N VAL A 552 13.77 7.59 8.40
CA VAL A 552 13.03 7.59 7.14
C VAL A 552 11.68 6.87 7.35
N PRO A 553 10.54 7.51 7.01
CA PRO A 553 9.22 6.87 7.16
C PRO A 553 9.03 5.65 6.25
N LYS A 554 8.32 4.63 6.75
CA LYS A 554 7.99 3.39 5.99
C LYS A 554 7.09 3.60 4.77
N ASN A 555 6.33 4.70 4.74
CA ASN A 555 5.43 5.08 3.64
C ASN A 555 6.09 6.00 2.59
N LEU A 556 7.39 6.32 2.74
CA LEU A 556 8.17 6.96 1.69
C LEU A 556 8.63 5.93 0.66
N TYR A 557 8.54 6.25 -0.62
CA TYR A 557 9.06 5.46 -1.72
C TYR A 557 10.02 6.30 -2.54
N VAL A 558 11.10 5.68 -3.03
CA VAL A 558 12.10 6.37 -3.87
C VAL A 558 12.18 5.67 -5.22
N ILE A 559 12.03 6.43 -6.31
CA ILE A 559 12.18 5.93 -7.68
C ILE A 559 13.29 6.73 -8.35
N GLY A 560 14.43 6.08 -8.58
CA GLY A 560 15.52 6.62 -9.38
C GLY A 560 15.35 6.28 -10.85
N THR A 561 15.80 7.13 -11.76
CA THR A 561 16.06 6.76 -13.17
C THR A 561 17.55 6.86 -13.46
N MET A 562 18.06 5.96 -14.30
CA MET A 562 19.47 5.92 -14.67
C MET A 562 19.64 5.55 -16.13
N ASN A 563 20.39 6.37 -16.88
CA ASN A 563 20.86 5.99 -18.21
C ASN A 563 22.15 5.17 -18.06
N THR A 564 22.17 3.95 -18.59
CA THR A 564 23.32 3.05 -18.47
C THR A 564 24.36 3.23 -19.58
N ALA A 565 23.99 3.83 -20.72
CA ALA A 565 24.91 4.21 -21.79
C ALA A 565 25.91 5.31 -21.36
N ASP A 566 25.57 6.12 -20.35
CA ASP A 566 26.35 7.28 -19.95
C ASP A 566 27.52 6.87 -19.03
N ARG A 567 28.68 6.60 -19.64
CA ARG A 567 29.93 6.29 -18.92
C ARG A 567 30.63 7.53 -18.35
N SER A 568 30.13 8.75 -18.62
CA SER A 568 30.76 9.98 -18.14
C SER A 568 30.59 10.22 -16.64
N VAL A 569 29.71 9.44 -15.99
CA VAL A 569 29.47 9.51 -14.56
C VAL A 569 29.78 8.18 -13.89
N GLY A 570 30.52 8.25 -12.78
CA GLY A 570 31.12 7.08 -12.12
C GLY A 570 30.11 5.95 -11.85
N SER A 571 30.61 4.71 -11.86
CA SER A 571 29.79 3.55 -11.53
C SER A 571 29.17 3.70 -10.14
N LEU A 572 27.88 3.39 -10.04
CA LEU A 572 27.18 3.39 -8.76
C LEU A 572 27.87 2.42 -7.79
N ASP A 573 28.26 2.91 -6.61
CA ASP A 573 28.95 2.12 -5.60
C ASP A 573 28.14 0.86 -5.23
N TYR A 574 28.84 -0.25 -4.97
CA TYR A 574 28.25 -1.51 -4.51
C TYR A 574 27.42 -1.33 -3.24
N ALA A 575 27.81 -0.42 -2.35
CA ALA A 575 27.04 -0.11 -1.15
C ALA A 575 25.66 0.49 -1.49
N LEU A 576 25.58 1.31 -2.54
CA LEU A 576 24.32 1.88 -3.04
C LEU A 576 23.47 0.83 -3.74
N ARG A 577 24.10 -0.04 -4.55
CA ARG A 577 23.39 -1.12 -5.24
C ARG A 577 22.64 -2.07 -4.30
N ARG A 578 23.11 -2.27 -3.07
CA ARG A 578 22.43 -3.10 -2.06
C ARG A 578 21.16 -2.46 -1.50
N ARG A 579 21.03 -1.14 -1.57
CA ARG A 579 19.96 -0.35 -0.93
C ARG A 579 18.79 -0.06 -1.86
N PHE A 580 19.02 -0.15 -3.17
CA PHE A 580 18.00 -0.02 -4.20
C PHE A 580 17.69 -1.38 -4.84
N GLY A 581 16.44 -1.59 -5.26
CA GLY A 581 16.11 -2.58 -6.28
C GLY A 581 16.43 -2.03 -7.67
N PHE A 582 16.97 -2.83 -8.58
CA PHE A 582 17.25 -2.38 -9.96
C PHE A 582 16.29 -3.07 -10.90
N TYR A 583 15.65 -2.30 -11.77
CA TYR A 583 14.80 -2.80 -12.83
C TYR A 583 15.32 -2.28 -14.16
N THR A 584 15.67 -3.18 -15.09
CA THR A 584 16.17 -2.81 -16.42
C THR A 584 15.02 -2.73 -17.40
N LEU A 585 14.84 -1.57 -18.04
CA LEU A 585 13.90 -1.40 -19.14
C LEU A 585 14.61 -1.65 -20.47
N HIS A 586 14.19 -2.70 -21.17
CA HIS A 586 14.74 -3.10 -22.46
C HIS A 586 14.02 -2.37 -23.62
N PRO A 587 14.71 -2.04 -24.73
CA PRO A 587 14.05 -1.58 -25.95
C PRO A 587 13.17 -2.67 -26.57
N THR A 588 11.87 -2.41 -26.65
CA THR A 588 10.84 -3.32 -27.17
C THR A 588 10.12 -2.76 -28.41
N VAL A 589 9.49 -3.62 -29.19
CA VAL A 589 8.53 -3.19 -30.22
C VAL A 589 7.27 -2.68 -29.53
N LEU A 590 6.77 -1.51 -29.92
CA LEU A 590 5.52 -0.96 -29.38
C LEU A 590 4.35 -1.28 -30.29
N ASP A 591 3.23 -1.70 -29.71
CA ASP A 591 1.93 -1.75 -30.42
C ASP A 591 1.32 -0.35 -30.46
N HIS A 592 1.84 0.50 -31.36
CA HIS A 592 1.38 1.88 -31.52
C HIS A 592 1.35 2.24 -33.02
N PRO A 593 0.29 2.91 -33.51
CA PRO A 593 0.13 3.22 -34.94
C PRO A 593 1.28 4.06 -35.51
N ASP A 594 1.87 4.92 -34.68
CA ASP A 594 2.99 5.77 -35.07
C ASP A 594 4.37 5.07 -34.95
N PHE A 595 4.44 3.79 -34.55
CA PHE A 595 5.71 3.11 -34.32
C PHE A 595 6.27 2.49 -35.61
N GLU A 596 7.52 2.84 -35.95
CA GLU A 596 8.22 2.35 -37.13
C GLU A 596 8.93 1.01 -36.88
N THR A 597 8.14 -0.06 -36.80
CA THR A 597 8.62 -1.41 -36.46
C THR A 597 9.75 -1.89 -37.38
N ALA A 598 9.65 -1.65 -38.68
CA ALA A 598 10.66 -2.10 -39.65
C ALA A 598 12.02 -1.43 -39.41
N LEU A 599 12.02 -0.11 -39.17
CA LEU A 599 13.23 0.65 -38.90
C LEU A 599 13.81 0.29 -37.52
N PHE A 600 12.96 0.15 -36.49
CA PHE A 600 13.37 -0.29 -35.16
C PHE A 600 14.09 -1.64 -35.19
N ARG A 601 13.53 -2.64 -35.89
CA ARG A 601 14.14 -3.98 -36.02
C ARG A 601 15.50 -3.91 -36.71
N LYS A 602 15.62 -3.15 -37.80
CA LYS A 602 16.90 -3.00 -38.51
C LYS A 602 17.97 -2.31 -37.66
N VAL A 603 17.62 -1.22 -36.97
CA VAL A 603 18.59 -0.54 -36.09
C VAL A 603 18.96 -1.43 -34.90
N SER A 604 17.98 -2.13 -34.32
CA SER A 604 18.19 -3.05 -33.21
C SER A 604 19.08 -4.24 -33.57
N SER A 605 19.04 -4.72 -34.81
CA SER A 605 19.88 -5.84 -35.24
C SER A 605 21.37 -5.48 -35.30
N LEU A 606 21.74 -4.20 -35.16
CA LEU A 606 23.14 -3.80 -34.94
C LEU A 606 23.65 -4.19 -33.54
N PHE A 607 22.75 -4.41 -32.58
CA PHE A 607 23.08 -4.67 -31.18
C PHE A 607 22.82 -6.13 -30.77
N VAL A 608 21.76 -6.74 -31.30
CA VAL A 608 21.32 -8.10 -30.95
C VAL A 608 21.02 -8.94 -32.19
N GLU A 609 21.08 -10.26 -32.07
CA GLU A 609 20.80 -11.19 -33.17
C GLU A 609 19.30 -11.21 -33.54
N ASN A 610 18.41 -11.13 -32.55
CA ASN A 610 16.96 -11.15 -32.72
C ASN A 610 16.30 -9.97 -31.97
N PRO A 611 15.92 -8.90 -32.66
CA PRO A 611 15.30 -7.71 -32.07
C PRO A 611 13.97 -7.94 -31.34
N ASP A 612 13.26 -9.03 -31.65
CA ASP A 612 11.93 -9.36 -31.09
C ASP A 612 12.03 -10.23 -29.81
N VAL A 613 13.24 -10.62 -29.39
CA VAL A 613 13.49 -11.37 -28.15
C VAL A 613 14.25 -10.49 -27.16
N GLU A 614 13.72 -10.35 -25.94
CA GLU A 614 14.29 -9.47 -24.90
C GLU A 614 15.73 -9.86 -24.53
N ASP A 615 15.96 -11.14 -24.23
CA ASP A 615 17.27 -11.71 -23.87
C ASP A 615 18.06 -12.21 -25.10
N SER A 616 17.91 -11.55 -26.25
CA SER A 616 18.62 -11.96 -27.45
C SER A 616 20.14 -11.82 -27.30
N ALA A 617 20.87 -12.79 -27.86
CA ALA A 617 22.33 -12.76 -27.87
C ALA A 617 22.87 -11.48 -28.55
N PRO A 618 23.98 -10.91 -28.06
CA PRO A 618 24.61 -9.75 -28.67
C PRO A 618 25.03 -10.01 -30.11
N ASN A 619 24.79 -9.08 -31.03
CA ASN A 619 25.28 -9.20 -32.40
C ASN A 619 26.81 -8.96 -32.45
N ARG A 620 27.60 -10.04 -32.40
CA ARG A 620 29.06 -9.94 -32.34
C ARG A 620 29.71 -9.46 -33.64
N GLU A 621 28.98 -9.36 -34.74
CA GLU A 621 29.50 -8.78 -35.99
C GLU A 621 29.57 -7.26 -35.91
N THR A 622 28.67 -6.62 -35.17
CA THR A 622 28.54 -5.16 -35.14
C THR A 622 28.64 -4.53 -33.76
N LEU A 623 28.37 -5.25 -32.68
CA LEU A 623 28.52 -4.78 -31.31
C LEU A 623 29.87 -5.20 -30.72
N SER A 624 30.56 -4.26 -30.07
CA SER A 624 31.82 -4.51 -29.36
C SER A 624 31.61 -5.39 -28.13
N GLU A 625 32.59 -6.23 -27.80
CA GLU A 625 32.52 -7.17 -26.69
C GLU A 625 32.51 -6.50 -25.31
N GLU A 626 32.91 -5.23 -25.23
CA GLU A 626 32.96 -4.45 -23.99
C GLU A 626 31.60 -3.86 -23.56
N PHE A 627 30.55 -4.07 -24.36
CA PHE A 627 29.24 -3.47 -24.16
C PHE A 627 28.14 -4.51 -24.06
N ASP A 628 27.24 -4.30 -23.11
CA ASP A 628 25.99 -5.04 -23.00
C ASP A 628 24.93 -4.38 -23.89
N PRO A 629 24.26 -5.14 -24.79
CA PRO A 629 23.18 -4.60 -25.61
C PRO A 629 22.09 -3.87 -24.81
N ALA A 630 21.78 -4.34 -23.59
CA ALA A 630 20.75 -3.73 -22.74
C ALA A 630 21.09 -2.28 -22.34
N ASP A 631 22.38 -1.94 -22.33
CA ASP A 631 22.85 -0.62 -21.92
C ASP A 631 22.93 0.38 -23.08
N VAL A 632 23.19 -0.10 -24.30
CA VAL A 632 23.51 0.77 -25.44
C VAL A 632 22.49 0.77 -26.57
N ARG A 633 21.61 -0.24 -26.66
CA ARG A 633 20.62 -0.33 -27.76
C ARG A 633 19.70 0.90 -27.78
N ILE A 634 19.40 1.42 -28.97
CA ILE A 634 18.55 2.61 -29.10
C ILE A 634 17.11 2.28 -28.69
N GLY A 635 16.56 3.05 -27.75
CA GLY A 635 15.23 2.85 -27.21
C GLY A 635 14.09 3.09 -28.20
N HIS A 636 12.94 2.48 -27.93
CA HIS A 636 11.75 2.53 -28.79
C HIS A 636 11.18 3.94 -28.99
N SER A 637 11.40 4.88 -28.05
CA SER A 637 10.82 6.22 -28.15
C SER A 637 11.29 7.00 -29.38
N TYR A 638 12.49 6.70 -29.89
CA TYR A 638 13.03 7.31 -31.11
C TYR A 638 12.23 6.92 -32.36
N PHE A 639 11.53 5.78 -32.33
CA PHE A 639 10.83 5.20 -33.48
C PHE A 639 9.33 5.48 -33.49
N LEU A 640 8.81 6.30 -32.58
CA LEU A 640 7.49 6.92 -32.68
C LEU A 640 7.52 8.03 -33.74
N MET A 641 7.28 7.67 -35.00
CA MET A 641 7.41 8.52 -36.19
C MET A 641 6.11 8.53 -37.01
N ALA A 642 5.10 9.26 -36.52
CA ALA A 642 3.74 9.29 -37.07
C ALA A 642 3.59 9.56 -38.59
N THR A 643 4.61 10.15 -39.24
CA THR A 643 4.56 10.45 -40.68
C THR A 643 5.91 10.20 -41.35
N PRO A 644 5.95 9.96 -42.68
CA PRO A 644 7.22 9.83 -43.42
C PRO A 644 8.14 11.05 -43.30
N ALA A 645 7.59 12.25 -43.18
CA ALA A 645 8.39 13.46 -42.97
C ALA A 645 9.08 13.45 -41.59
N VAL A 646 8.35 13.08 -40.53
CA VAL A 646 8.90 12.91 -39.18
C VAL A 646 9.93 11.78 -39.16
N ARG A 647 9.68 10.68 -39.86
CA ARG A 647 10.60 9.55 -40.00
C ARG A 647 11.96 10.00 -40.55
N ARG A 648 11.98 10.73 -41.67
CA ARG A 648 13.21 11.28 -42.25
C ARG A 648 13.92 12.26 -41.32
N MET A 649 13.17 13.12 -40.64
CA MET A 649 13.74 14.08 -39.67
C MET A 649 14.42 13.35 -38.50
N ARG A 650 13.73 12.41 -37.86
CA ARG A 650 14.29 11.67 -36.73
C ARG A 650 15.46 10.77 -37.12
N TRP A 651 15.39 10.11 -38.28
CA TRP A 651 16.54 9.38 -38.80
C TRP A 651 17.75 10.29 -38.95
N ARG A 652 17.59 11.40 -39.68
CA ARG A 652 18.69 12.30 -40.03
C ARG A 652 19.31 13.01 -38.83
N TYR A 653 18.52 13.37 -37.83
CA TYR A 653 18.96 14.27 -36.75
C TYR A 653 19.05 13.62 -35.37
N GLU A 654 18.49 12.43 -35.17
CA GLU A 654 18.53 11.74 -33.86
C GLU A 654 19.20 10.36 -33.98
N VAL A 655 18.63 9.45 -34.79
CA VAL A 655 19.07 8.05 -34.83
C VAL A 655 20.43 7.87 -35.51
N LYS A 656 20.59 8.40 -36.74
CA LYS A 656 21.84 8.24 -37.50
C LYS A 656 23.02 8.93 -36.81
N PRO A 657 22.92 10.18 -36.30
CA PRO A 657 24.01 10.80 -35.56
C PRO A 657 24.45 9.96 -34.34
N LEU A 658 23.50 9.43 -33.57
CA LEU A 658 23.80 8.57 -32.41
C LEU A 658 24.53 7.28 -32.81
N LEU A 659 24.10 6.62 -33.89
CA LEU A 659 24.78 5.42 -34.40
C LEU A 659 26.20 5.72 -34.89
N LEU A 660 26.41 6.87 -35.54
CA LEU A 660 27.75 7.29 -35.98
C LEU A 660 28.66 7.63 -34.79
N GLU A 661 28.11 8.21 -33.73
CA GLU A 661 28.80 8.43 -32.46
C GLU A 661 29.18 7.09 -31.81
N TYR A 662 28.27 6.12 -31.78
CA TYR A 662 28.56 4.78 -31.28
C TYR A 662 29.67 4.06 -32.04
N VAL A 663 29.76 4.26 -33.36
CA VAL A 663 30.90 3.75 -34.15
C VAL A 663 32.19 4.47 -33.78
N ARG A 664 32.15 5.79 -33.59
CA ARG A 664 33.32 6.60 -33.20
C ARG A 664 33.83 6.24 -31.81
N ASP A 665 32.93 5.98 -30.87
CA ASP A 665 33.23 5.72 -29.46
C ASP A 665 33.51 4.23 -29.18
N GLY A 666 33.46 3.38 -30.22
CA GLY A 666 33.81 1.96 -30.14
C GLY A 666 32.72 1.05 -29.56
N VAL A 667 31.50 1.57 -29.37
CA VAL A 667 30.31 0.77 -29.03
C VAL A 667 29.97 -0.16 -30.18
N LEU A 668 29.88 0.40 -31.39
CA LEU A 668 29.67 -0.35 -32.62
C LEU A 668 30.98 -0.50 -33.39
N LYS A 669 31.20 -1.68 -33.96
CA LYS A 669 32.35 -1.98 -34.83
C LYS A 669 32.19 -1.28 -36.20
N PRO A 670 33.29 -0.97 -36.92
CA PRO A 670 33.24 -0.29 -38.21
C PRO A 670 32.32 -0.95 -39.27
N GLU A 671 32.13 -2.27 -39.19
CA GLU A 671 31.25 -3.06 -40.04
C GLU A 671 29.78 -2.59 -39.98
N ALA A 672 29.37 -1.97 -38.86
CA ALA A 672 28.04 -1.38 -38.71
C ALA A 672 27.78 -0.24 -39.70
N LEU A 673 28.80 0.48 -40.17
CA LEU A 673 28.65 1.59 -41.12
C LEU A 673 28.02 1.17 -42.44
N ALA A 674 28.38 -0.03 -42.94
CA ALA A 674 27.80 -0.55 -44.17
C ALA A 674 26.30 -0.82 -44.01
N ARG A 675 25.89 -1.38 -42.86
CA ARG A 675 24.48 -1.63 -42.54
C ARG A 675 23.69 -0.34 -42.35
N ILE A 676 24.26 0.65 -41.68
CA ILE A 676 23.61 1.96 -41.48
C ILE A 676 23.32 2.64 -42.82
N ARG A 677 24.25 2.58 -43.78
CA ARG A 677 24.04 3.13 -45.14
C ARG A 677 22.98 2.36 -45.92
N ALA A 678 23.01 1.04 -45.86
CA ALA A 678 22.00 0.20 -46.52
C ALA A 678 20.57 0.50 -46.02
N MET A 679 20.40 0.75 -44.71
CA MET A 679 19.10 1.13 -44.14
C MET A 679 18.54 2.43 -44.74
N GLU A 680 19.41 3.41 -45.01
CA GLU A 680 19.03 4.70 -45.58
C GLU A 680 18.52 4.54 -47.03
N GLU A 681 19.19 3.71 -47.83
CA GLU A 681 18.81 3.43 -49.22
C GLU A 681 17.53 2.56 -49.31
N GLU A 682 17.40 1.54 -48.47
CA GLU A 682 16.30 0.57 -48.54
C GLU A 682 14.96 1.10 -48.02
N LEU A 683 14.97 2.13 -47.18
CA LEU A 683 13.79 2.66 -46.49
C LEU A 683 13.38 4.06 -46.94
N ASP A 684 14.01 4.60 -47.99
CA ASP A 684 13.75 5.94 -48.54
C ASP A 684 13.82 7.05 -47.46
N LEU A 685 14.89 7.03 -46.66
CA LEU A 685 15.09 7.87 -45.46
C LEU A 685 15.87 9.17 -45.69
#